data_AF-A0A377J666-F1
#
_entry.id   AF-A0A377J666-F1
#
_cell.length_a   1.000
_cell.length_b   1.000
_cell.length_c   1.000
_cell.angle_alpha   90.00
_cell.angle_beta   90.00
_cell.angle_gamma   90.00
#
_symmetry.space_group_name_H-M   'P 1'
#
loop_
_entity.id
_entity.type
_entity.pdbx_description
1 polymer ?
#
loop_
_entity_poly.entity_id
_entity_poly.type
_entity_poly.pdbx_seq_one_letter_code
_entity_poly.pdbx_strand_id
1 'polypeptide(L)'
;MSYKHRIESIVKSLSQGVYEKDEALKLILLSFLSGKSAFLYGPPGTAKSLVARRVALAFDMSEKVDSKKDSALGSHSADLAHFEATADSCSAPKCAKNYESTTTNPRIRDEEKQTQKVDSNTFFAYLMNRFSTPEEIFGPIDIAALKNNKLTRSTQGYLPTAHFAFLDEIWKSSPAILNTLLTIINEKIYRDGNMDIKVPLKGLVCASNEFPTPNQGLEALYDRLIVRLKVLPVDRKTSFEALLKGTGEAQITIANPITLKELQDIAQKAKNATFSQQALQTLHTLKASIKSHNKSLQTNIDKNSEPSEPIYISDRRWVAMAELLRVAAVLSDRDEVLLADIMLLKHCLWSDEAQTQVIQNLLEKSIQATLRNDPRYDISALQTSYQNHYDKSIAELYDNYQPKQIDDKIKDLYTKECDNIAQKIATKQSALQEDLDTAQSKMANPFLAARDYQPILRNITQLQDELKQLDIALEQLKTIIQTQPTPIPFPTRYTKPKYKPKSKKMLKKLVKDESVYLGDIDTSAITNMSELFKDSNRTDFSGIEYWNVSNVTNMSHMFQNTKSFNQPLNSWNVSNVEDMSFMFAVAEHFNQPIDAWNVESVTDMGFMFYGAKHFNQPLDSWNVSKVTTMSSMFQNARHFNQPIGAWNVESVTDMSFMFYGAVKFCQVLDNWNVCNVTSMGYMFDGAYEMMRRPPKWANDQALMR
;
A
#
# COMPACT_ATOMS: atom_id res chain seq x y z
N MET A 1 -26.66 -22.56 -2.95
CA MET A 1 -25.28 -22.59 -2.43
C MET A 1 -24.70 -21.21 -2.65
N SER A 2 -24.08 -20.61 -1.64
CA SER A 2 -23.46 -19.28 -1.78
C SER A 2 -22.36 -19.33 -2.86
N TYR A 3 -22.32 -18.34 -3.75
CA TYR A 3 -21.31 -18.27 -4.82
C TYR A 3 -19.91 -18.21 -4.21
N LYS A 4 -19.74 -17.48 -3.09
CA LYS A 4 -18.48 -17.33 -2.38
C LYS A 4 -17.86 -18.68 -2.00
N HIS A 5 -18.63 -19.52 -1.29
CA HIS A 5 -18.15 -20.85 -0.87
C HIS A 5 -17.81 -21.76 -2.06
N ARG A 6 -18.58 -21.67 -3.14
CA ARG A 6 -18.34 -22.45 -4.36
C ARG A 6 -17.04 -22.01 -5.04
N ILE A 7 -16.81 -20.71 -5.17
CA ILE A 7 -15.57 -20.18 -5.76
C ILE A 7 -14.35 -20.58 -4.93
N GLU A 8 -14.42 -20.50 -3.61
CA GLU A 8 -13.33 -20.96 -2.72
C GLU A 8 -13.04 -22.46 -2.90
N SER A 9 -14.09 -23.29 -3.02
CA SER A 9 -13.93 -24.73 -3.30
C SER A 9 -13.31 -25.00 -4.68
N ILE A 10 -13.72 -24.24 -5.71
CA ILE A 10 -13.14 -24.35 -7.06
C ILE A 10 -11.67 -23.97 -7.02
N VAL A 11 -11.32 -22.81 -6.45
CA VAL A 11 -9.93 -22.34 -6.36
C VAL A 11 -9.06 -23.34 -5.60
N LYS A 12 -9.55 -23.89 -4.47
CA LYS A 12 -8.85 -24.93 -3.70
C LYS A 12 -8.59 -26.20 -4.51
N SER A 13 -9.49 -26.56 -5.42
CA SER A 13 -9.31 -27.71 -6.31
C SER A 13 -8.31 -27.40 -7.42
N LEU A 14 -8.37 -26.17 -7.98
CA LEU A 14 -7.47 -25.70 -9.04
C LEU A 14 -6.01 -25.53 -8.57
N SER A 15 -5.79 -25.17 -7.30
CA SER A 15 -4.45 -24.94 -6.73
C SER A 15 -3.70 -26.23 -6.38
N GLN A 16 -4.35 -27.40 -6.43
CA GLN A 16 -3.69 -28.67 -6.12
C GLN A 16 -2.50 -28.94 -7.06
N GLY A 17 -1.30 -29.04 -6.50
CA GLY A 17 -0.08 -29.26 -7.28
C GLY A 17 0.40 -28.04 -8.09
N VAL A 18 -0.15 -26.85 -7.85
CA VAL A 18 0.38 -25.58 -8.38
C VAL A 18 0.72 -24.67 -7.20
N TYR A 19 2.00 -24.38 -7.05
CA TYR A 19 2.52 -23.66 -5.89
C TYR A 19 2.70 -22.17 -6.18
N GLU A 20 2.25 -21.32 -5.25
CA GLU A 20 2.41 -19.86 -5.32
C GLU A 20 1.75 -19.20 -6.54
N LYS A 21 0.64 -19.76 -7.01
CA LYS A 21 -0.17 -19.19 -8.10
C LYS A 21 -1.63 -19.01 -7.74
N ASP A 22 -1.98 -19.04 -6.45
CA ASP A 22 -3.37 -18.89 -5.99
C ASP A 22 -3.98 -17.55 -6.44
N GLU A 23 -3.21 -16.46 -6.35
CA GLU A 23 -3.62 -15.12 -6.80
C GLU A 23 -3.86 -15.11 -8.33
N ALA A 24 -3.01 -15.77 -9.11
CA ALA A 24 -3.18 -15.88 -10.55
C ALA A 24 -4.41 -16.71 -10.94
N LEU A 25 -4.64 -17.84 -10.27
CA LEU A 25 -5.82 -18.68 -10.47
C LEU A 25 -7.12 -17.92 -10.16
N LYS A 26 -7.17 -17.24 -9.00
CA LYS A 26 -8.30 -16.42 -8.57
C LYS A 26 -8.64 -15.33 -9.59
N LEU A 27 -7.65 -14.58 -10.03
CA LEU A 27 -7.86 -13.41 -10.88
C LEU A 27 -8.15 -13.79 -12.35
N ILE A 28 -7.57 -14.88 -12.86
CA ILE A 28 -7.97 -15.42 -14.16
C ILE A 28 -9.40 -15.97 -14.11
N LEU A 29 -9.78 -16.65 -13.02
CA LEU A 29 -11.15 -17.11 -12.81
C LEU A 29 -12.13 -15.93 -12.79
N LEU A 30 -11.81 -14.84 -12.07
CA LEU A 30 -12.60 -13.61 -12.09
C LEU A 30 -12.67 -12.97 -13.48
N SER A 31 -11.56 -12.97 -14.22
CA SER A 31 -11.49 -12.46 -15.59
C SER A 31 -12.43 -13.23 -16.51
N PHE A 32 -12.44 -14.56 -16.42
CA PHE A 32 -13.33 -15.42 -17.21
C PHE A 32 -14.79 -15.26 -16.82
N LEU A 33 -15.09 -15.17 -15.53
CA LEU A 33 -16.45 -14.94 -15.01
C LEU A 33 -17.02 -13.58 -15.41
N SER A 34 -16.16 -12.57 -15.55
CA SER A 34 -16.55 -11.21 -15.96
C SER A 34 -16.53 -11.01 -17.49
N GLY A 35 -16.12 -12.01 -18.26
CA GLY A 35 -15.99 -11.90 -19.71
C GLY A 35 -14.84 -10.99 -20.17
N LYS A 36 -13.87 -10.72 -19.27
CA LYS A 36 -12.72 -9.84 -19.53
C LYS A 36 -11.50 -10.66 -19.91
N SER A 37 -10.51 -9.96 -20.47
CA SER A 37 -9.23 -10.56 -20.85
C SER A 37 -8.17 -10.28 -19.78
N ALA A 38 -7.24 -11.22 -19.62
CA ALA A 38 -6.12 -11.11 -18.70
C ALA A 38 -4.77 -11.13 -19.45
N PHE A 39 -3.76 -10.47 -18.87
CA PHE A 39 -2.38 -10.48 -19.31
C PHE A 39 -1.48 -11.05 -18.20
N LEU A 40 -0.68 -12.05 -18.56
CA LEU A 40 0.34 -12.64 -17.69
C LEU A 40 1.74 -12.21 -18.15
N TYR A 41 2.39 -11.42 -17.32
CA TYR A 41 3.77 -10.99 -17.50
C TYR A 41 4.71 -11.84 -16.65
N GLY A 42 5.84 -12.28 -17.19
CA GLY A 42 6.89 -12.96 -16.40
C GLY A 42 7.66 -14.00 -17.22
N PRO A 43 8.78 -14.53 -16.70
CA PRO A 43 9.71 -15.36 -17.46
C PRO A 43 9.09 -16.68 -17.98
N PRO A 44 9.71 -17.34 -18.97
CA PRO A 44 9.27 -18.65 -19.43
C PRO A 44 9.39 -19.70 -18.30
N GLY A 45 8.56 -20.75 -18.35
CA GLY A 45 8.60 -21.84 -17.36
C GLY A 45 7.88 -21.57 -16.03
N THR A 46 7.16 -20.45 -15.89
CA THR A 46 6.44 -20.09 -14.64
C THR A 46 4.99 -20.61 -14.56
N ALA A 47 4.67 -21.66 -15.33
CA ALA A 47 3.35 -22.30 -15.39
C ALA A 47 2.18 -21.41 -15.91
N LYS A 48 2.45 -20.36 -16.68
CA LYS A 48 1.43 -19.43 -17.24
C LYS A 48 0.33 -20.16 -18.02
N SER A 49 0.71 -21.06 -18.94
CA SER A 49 -0.22 -21.85 -19.76
C SER A 49 -1.03 -22.86 -18.93
N LEU A 50 -0.40 -23.46 -17.91
CA LEU A 50 -1.05 -24.41 -17.00
C LEU A 50 -2.14 -23.73 -16.17
N VAL A 51 -1.88 -22.53 -15.65
CA VAL A 51 -2.87 -21.75 -14.88
C VAL A 51 -4.10 -21.45 -15.74
N ALA A 52 -3.92 -20.96 -16.96
CA ALA A 52 -5.03 -20.65 -17.87
C ALA A 52 -5.85 -21.91 -18.24
N ARG A 53 -5.17 -23.02 -18.56
CA ARG A 53 -5.82 -24.30 -18.87
C ARG A 53 -6.63 -24.84 -17.70
N ARG A 54 -6.10 -24.76 -16.48
CA ARG A 54 -6.80 -25.23 -15.28
C ARG A 54 -8.06 -24.43 -14.99
N VAL A 55 -7.99 -23.11 -15.10
CA VAL A 55 -9.18 -22.27 -14.88
C VAL A 55 -10.29 -22.59 -15.87
N ALA A 56 -9.96 -22.94 -17.12
CA ALA A 56 -10.98 -23.35 -18.10
C ALA A 56 -11.75 -24.62 -17.69
N LEU A 57 -11.14 -25.52 -16.90
CA LEU A 57 -11.83 -26.71 -16.36
C LEU A 57 -12.94 -26.35 -15.37
N ALA A 58 -12.93 -25.13 -14.80
CA ALA A 58 -13.95 -24.67 -13.87
C ALA A 58 -15.32 -24.45 -14.52
N PHE A 59 -15.43 -24.59 -15.85
CA PHE A 59 -16.63 -24.31 -16.63
C PHE A 59 -17.12 -25.55 -17.37
N ASP A 60 -18.42 -25.77 -17.34
CA ASP A 60 -19.10 -26.75 -18.17
C ASP A 60 -19.84 -26.02 -19.29
N MET A 61 -19.28 -26.13 -20.50
CA MET A 61 -19.75 -25.46 -21.71
C MET A 61 -20.53 -26.40 -22.63
N SER A 62 -20.97 -27.56 -22.13
CA SER A 62 -21.84 -28.45 -22.88
C SER A 62 -23.23 -27.83 -23.08
N GLU A 63 -23.66 -27.66 -24.33
CA GLU A 63 -25.05 -27.35 -24.64
C GLU A 63 -25.88 -28.62 -24.41
N LYS A 64 -26.66 -28.68 -23.32
CA LYS A 64 -27.67 -29.72 -23.17
C LYS A 64 -28.73 -29.49 -24.25
N VAL A 65 -28.71 -30.33 -25.28
CA VAL A 65 -29.83 -30.48 -26.21
C VAL A 65 -31.01 -31.02 -25.40
N ASP A 66 -32.06 -30.22 -25.24
CA ASP A 66 -33.33 -30.66 -24.65
C ASP A 66 -33.94 -31.75 -25.54
N SER A 67 -33.67 -33.02 -25.23
CA SER A 67 -34.33 -34.18 -25.84
C SER A 67 -35.75 -34.34 -25.27
N LYS A 68 -36.62 -33.37 -25.56
CA LYS A 68 -38.08 -33.48 -25.42
C LYS A 68 -38.76 -32.84 -26.62
N LYS A 69 -38.54 -33.42 -27.80
CA LYS A 69 -39.38 -33.33 -29.01
C LYS A 69 -38.66 -34.14 -30.08
N ASP A 70 -38.94 -35.44 -30.10
CA ASP A 70 -38.96 -36.30 -31.30
C ASP A 70 -39.22 -37.74 -30.82
N SER A 71 -40.39 -37.93 -30.21
CA SER A 71 -40.99 -39.24 -30.00
C SER A 71 -42.32 -39.27 -30.75
N ALA A 72 -42.26 -39.32 -32.07
CA ALA A 72 -43.37 -39.70 -32.91
C ALA A 72 -42.85 -40.01 -34.32
N LEU A 73 -42.46 -41.28 -34.56
CA LEU A 73 -42.73 -42.03 -35.80
C LEU A 73 -41.96 -43.37 -35.78
N GLY A 74 -42.73 -44.46 -35.77
CA GLY A 74 -42.43 -45.63 -36.60
C GLY A 74 -41.51 -46.72 -36.04
N SER A 75 -42.14 -47.71 -35.41
CA SER A 75 -41.78 -49.13 -35.33
C SER A 75 -40.88 -49.70 -36.44
N HIS A 76 -39.88 -50.52 -36.09
CA HIS A 76 -39.92 -51.99 -36.30
C HIS A 76 -38.72 -52.72 -35.67
N SER A 77 -39.01 -53.97 -35.33
CA SER A 77 -38.31 -55.02 -34.58
C SER A 77 -36.93 -55.49 -35.08
N ALA A 78 -36.15 -56.05 -34.14
CA ALA A 78 -35.55 -57.41 -34.12
C ALA A 78 -34.19 -57.35 -33.40
N ASP A 79 -34.09 -57.86 -32.16
CA ASP A 79 -33.68 -59.22 -31.77
C ASP A 79 -32.21 -59.22 -31.28
N LEU A 80 -31.99 -59.48 -29.98
CA LEU A 80 -31.38 -60.70 -29.40
C LEU A 80 -29.89 -60.89 -29.79
N ALA A 81 -28.94 -61.28 -28.94
CA ALA A 81 -28.79 -61.46 -27.50
C ALA A 81 -27.28 -61.78 -27.30
N HIS A 82 -26.78 -61.57 -26.07
CA HIS A 82 -25.70 -62.30 -25.38
C HIS A 82 -24.42 -62.76 -26.11
N PHE A 83 -23.26 -62.40 -25.57
CA PHE A 83 -22.44 -63.35 -24.78
C PHE A 83 -21.25 -62.63 -24.10
N GLU A 84 -21.14 -62.80 -22.78
CA GLU A 84 -19.92 -62.52 -21.98
C GLU A 84 -18.90 -63.65 -22.16
N ALA A 85 -17.59 -63.35 -22.05
CA ALA A 85 -16.61 -64.19 -21.35
C ALA A 85 -15.20 -63.56 -21.32
N THR A 86 -14.82 -63.12 -20.12
CA THR A 86 -13.57 -63.41 -19.35
C THR A 86 -12.16 -63.30 -19.97
N ALA A 87 -11.37 -62.50 -19.23
CA ALA A 87 -9.91 -62.44 -19.02
C ALA A 87 -9.07 -63.71 -19.26
N ASP A 88 -7.80 -63.54 -19.69
CA ASP A 88 -6.66 -63.75 -18.78
C ASP A 88 -5.27 -63.35 -19.35
N SER A 89 -4.36 -63.18 -18.39
CA SER A 89 -2.95 -62.72 -18.37
C SER A 89 -1.91 -63.28 -19.36
N CYS A 90 -0.78 -62.55 -19.56
CA CYS A 90 0.59 -62.85 -19.03
C CYS A 90 1.80 -62.42 -19.92
N SER A 91 2.74 -61.71 -19.28
CA SER A 91 4.22 -61.79 -19.33
C SER A 91 5.06 -61.63 -20.64
N ALA A 92 5.96 -60.63 -20.62
CA ALA A 92 7.27 -60.56 -21.31
C ALA A 92 8.33 -61.48 -20.60
N PRO A 93 9.67 -61.55 -20.92
CA PRO A 93 10.56 -60.71 -21.77
C PRO A 93 11.77 -61.41 -22.50
N LYS A 94 12.59 -60.65 -23.27
CA LYS A 94 14.10 -60.55 -23.26
C LYS A 94 14.84 -60.39 -24.62
N CYS A 95 15.66 -59.32 -24.68
CA CYS A 95 17.05 -59.12 -25.18
C CYS A 95 17.58 -59.77 -26.49
N ALA A 96 18.19 -58.99 -27.41
CA ALA A 96 19.63 -58.58 -27.42
C ALA A 96 20.14 -58.05 -28.80
N LYS A 97 20.86 -56.91 -28.75
CA LYS A 97 22.02 -56.38 -29.53
C LYS A 97 22.23 -56.76 -31.02
N ASN A 98 22.43 -55.74 -31.88
CA ASN A 98 23.70 -55.46 -32.56
C ASN A 98 23.76 -54.04 -33.18
N TYR A 99 24.94 -53.42 -33.08
CA TYR A 99 25.37 -52.15 -33.63
C TYR A 99 25.73 -52.30 -35.12
N GLU A 100 25.37 -51.33 -35.97
CA GLU A 100 26.32 -50.64 -36.86
C GLU A 100 25.69 -49.38 -37.48
N SER A 101 26.56 -48.42 -37.73
CA SER A 101 26.33 -47.01 -38.06
C SER A 101 25.71 -46.75 -39.43
N THR A 102 24.84 -45.75 -39.53
CA THR A 102 24.89 -44.75 -40.63
C THR A 102 24.01 -43.54 -40.32
N THR A 103 24.59 -42.37 -40.54
CA THR A 103 23.95 -41.06 -40.71
C THR A 103 22.60 -41.13 -41.41
N THR A 104 21.53 -40.64 -40.77
CA THR A 104 20.47 -39.85 -41.41
C THR A 104 19.46 -39.38 -40.35
N ASN A 105 19.07 -38.13 -40.48
CA ASN A 105 18.02 -37.43 -39.76
C ASN A 105 16.66 -38.11 -40.03
N PRO A 106 15.81 -38.44 -39.02
CA PRO A 106 14.44 -38.81 -39.31
C PRO A 106 13.40 -38.03 -38.51
N ARG A 107 12.44 -37.49 -39.27
CA ARG A 107 11.04 -37.29 -38.88
C ARG A 107 10.41 -38.63 -38.47
N ILE A 108 9.72 -38.69 -37.33
CA ILE A 108 8.59 -39.60 -37.00
C ILE A 108 7.77 -38.82 -35.94
N ARG A 109 6.52 -38.35 -36.14
CA ARG A 109 5.21 -39.01 -36.38
C ARG A 109 4.88 -40.11 -35.38
N ASP A 110 4.29 -39.73 -34.25
CA ASP A 110 3.39 -40.63 -33.51
C ASP A 110 1.95 -40.22 -33.79
N GLU A 111 1.29 -41.07 -34.58
CA GLU A 111 -0.15 -41.15 -34.76
C GLU A 111 -0.73 -41.92 -33.57
N GLU A 112 -1.46 -41.25 -32.68
CA GLU A 112 -2.48 -41.90 -31.88
C GLU A 112 -3.83 -41.79 -32.58
N LYS A 113 -4.38 -42.95 -32.93
CA LYS A 113 -5.61 -43.14 -33.68
C LYS A 113 -6.82 -42.64 -32.91
N GLN A 114 -7.62 -41.87 -33.66
CA GLN A 114 -8.99 -41.51 -33.40
C GLN A 114 -9.86 -42.73 -33.09
N THR A 115 -10.37 -42.80 -31.86
CA THR A 115 -11.76 -43.22 -31.60
C THR A 115 -12.54 -41.96 -31.23
N GLN A 116 -13.31 -41.47 -32.19
CA GLN A 116 -14.17 -40.30 -32.08
C GLN A 116 -15.21 -40.49 -30.97
N LYS A 117 -15.02 -39.78 -29.86
CA LYS A 117 -16.11 -39.11 -29.13
C LYS A 117 -15.86 -37.62 -29.28
N VAL A 118 -16.91 -36.90 -29.68
CA VAL A 118 -16.91 -35.46 -29.97
C VAL A 118 -16.62 -34.71 -28.67
N ASP A 119 -15.36 -34.44 -28.37
CA ASP A 119 -14.98 -33.52 -27.30
C ASP A 119 -15.12 -32.09 -27.83
N SER A 120 -16.13 -31.39 -27.32
CA SER A 120 -16.42 -29.98 -27.62
C SER A 120 -15.18 -29.12 -27.36
N ASN A 121 -14.78 -28.34 -28.36
CA ASN A 121 -13.57 -27.53 -28.39
C ASN A 121 -13.62 -26.34 -27.40
N THR A 122 -13.49 -26.61 -26.09
CA THR A 122 -13.72 -25.61 -25.02
C THR A 122 -12.52 -24.68 -24.81
N PHE A 123 -11.29 -25.15 -25.04
CA PHE A 123 -10.07 -24.38 -24.75
C PHE A 123 -9.08 -24.42 -25.92
N PHE A 124 -8.66 -23.25 -26.38
CA PHE A 124 -7.65 -23.07 -27.43
C PHE A 124 -6.34 -22.53 -26.84
N ALA A 125 -5.20 -23.06 -27.24
CA ALA A 125 -3.90 -22.54 -26.83
C ALA A 125 -2.93 -22.49 -28.00
N TYR A 126 -2.20 -21.38 -28.13
CA TYR A 126 -1.24 -21.20 -29.21
C TYR A 126 -0.06 -20.32 -28.78
N LEU A 127 1.15 -20.66 -29.26
CA LEU A 127 2.39 -19.93 -29.03
C LEU A 127 2.70 -19.06 -30.24
N MET A 128 2.65 -17.74 -30.06
CA MET A 128 2.89 -16.79 -31.14
C MET A 128 4.38 -16.66 -31.46
N ASN A 129 4.69 -16.53 -32.75
CA ASN A 129 6.00 -16.19 -33.24
C ASN A 129 5.89 -15.19 -34.40
N ARG A 130 7.04 -14.65 -34.85
CA ARG A 130 7.09 -13.64 -35.93
C ARG A 130 6.59 -14.13 -37.29
N PHE A 131 6.50 -15.45 -37.47
CA PHE A 131 6.05 -16.10 -38.68
C PHE A 131 4.65 -16.72 -38.53
N SER A 132 3.99 -16.54 -37.39
CA SER A 132 2.64 -17.06 -37.16
C SER A 132 1.69 -16.50 -38.21
N THR A 133 0.96 -17.41 -38.84
CA THR A 133 0.01 -17.09 -39.91
C THR A 133 -1.42 -17.07 -39.36
N PRO A 134 -2.33 -16.27 -39.95
CA PRO A 134 -3.75 -16.29 -39.59
C PRO A 134 -4.38 -17.69 -39.66
N GLU A 135 -3.92 -18.54 -40.58
CA GLU A 135 -4.42 -19.91 -40.80
C GLU A 135 -4.20 -20.81 -39.59
N GLU A 136 -3.09 -20.64 -38.86
CA GLU A 136 -2.77 -21.45 -37.68
C GLU A 136 -3.62 -21.10 -36.46
N ILE A 137 -4.18 -19.90 -36.42
CA ILE A 137 -4.92 -19.37 -35.26
C ILE A 137 -6.42 -19.38 -35.50
N PHE A 138 -6.85 -18.97 -36.70
CA PHE A 138 -8.25 -18.83 -37.06
C PHE A 138 -8.78 -20.00 -37.90
N GLY A 139 -7.89 -20.88 -38.36
CA GLY A 139 -8.23 -22.04 -39.17
C GLY A 139 -7.79 -21.90 -40.63
N PRO A 140 -7.39 -23.02 -41.27
CA PRO A 140 -6.96 -23.02 -42.66
C PRO A 140 -8.13 -22.75 -43.60
N ILE A 141 -7.83 -22.23 -44.78
CA ILE A 141 -8.79 -22.04 -45.86
C ILE A 141 -9.26 -23.40 -46.35
N ASP A 142 -10.58 -23.58 -46.49
CA ASP A 142 -11.16 -24.79 -47.05
C ASP A 142 -10.94 -24.82 -48.58
N ILE A 143 -10.03 -25.70 -49.00
CA ILE A 143 -9.66 -25.88 -50.41
C ILE A 143 -10.86 -26.38 -51.25
N ALA A 144 -11.79 -27.13 -50.66
CA ALA A 144 -12.98 -27.63 -51.36
C ALA A 144 -13.99 -26.49 -51.62
N ALA A 145 -14.16 -25.59 -50.66
CA ALA A 145 -14.99 -24.39 -50.83
C ALA A 145 -14.35 -23.38 -51.79
N LEU A 146 -13.02 -23.26 -51.76
CA LEU A 146 -12.27 -22.38 -52.67
C LEU A 146 -12.44 -22.78 -54.14
N LYS A 147 -12.47 -24.10 -54.43
CA LYS A 147 -12.79 -24.63 -55.77
C LYS A 147 -14.18 -24.24 -56.26
N ASN A 148 -15.09 -23.88 -55.35
CA ASN A 148 -16.45 -23.41 -55.63
C ASN A 148 -16.58 -21.87 -55.52
N ASN A 149 -15.47 -21.11 -55.65
CA ASN A 149 -15.42 -19.64 -55.50
C ASN A 149 -15.94 -19.11 -54.15
N LYS A 150 -15.92 -19.92 -53.08
CA LYS A 150 -16.26 -19.50 -51.72
C LYS A 150 -15.00 -19.49 -50.85
N LEU A 151 -14.64 -18.32 -50.34
CA LEU A 151 -13.53 -18.17 -49.40
C LEU A 151 -14.06 -18.41 -47.98
N THR A 152 -14.00 -19.66 -47.53
CA THR A 152 -14.41 -20.09 -46.17
C THR A 152 -13.29 -20.85 -45.48
N ARG A 153 -13.22 -20.76 -44.15
CA ARG A 153 -12.20 -21.40 -43.33
C ARG A 153 -12.76 -22.56 -42.51
N SER A 154 -11.92 -23.56 -42.27
CA SER A 154 -12.20 -24.64 -41.30
C SER A 154 -11.85 -24.15 -39.90
N THR A 155 -12.85 -23.61 -39.19
CA THR A 155 -12.68 -22.95 -37.88
C THR A 155 -12.84 -23.90 -36.68
N GLN A 156 -13.21 -25.16 -36.91
CA GLN A 156 -13.33 -26.19 -35.88
C GLN A 156 -11.95 -26.53 -35.31
N GLY A 157 -11.79 -26.51 -33.99
CA GLY A 157 -10.48 -26.70 -33.35
C GLY A 157 -9.70 -25.40 -33.10
N TYR A 158 -10.14 -24.28 -33.67
CA TYR A 158 -9.43 -23.00 -33.67
C TYR A 158 -10.11 -21.92 -32.81
N LEU A 159 -9.45 -20.78 -32.67
CA LEU A 159 -9.92 -19.66 -31.84
C LEU A 159 -11.38 -19.24 -32.09
N PRO A 160 -11.91 -19.17 -33.34
CA PRO A 160 -13.28 -18.71 -33.57
C PRO A 160 -14.37 -19.60 -32.96
N THR A 161 -14.07 -20.87 -32.64
CA THR A 161 -15.01 -21.81 -32.01
C THR A 161 -14.73 -22.04 -30.53
N ALA A 162 -13.64 -21.50 -29.98
CA ALA A 162 -13.23 -21.72 -28.61
C ALA A 162 -13.98 -20.85 -27.59
N HIS A 163 -14.32 -21.43 -26.43
CA HIS A 163 -14.91 -20.70 -25.31
C HIS A 163 -13.87 -19.95 -24.47
N PHE A 164 -12.68 -20.54 -24.34
CA PHE A 164 -11.55 -19.96 -23.63
C PHE A 164 -10.29 -20.08 -24.47
N ALA A 165 -9.41 -19.08 -24.40
CA ALA A 165 -8.19 -19.06 -25.17
C ALA A 165 -6.97 -18.61 -24.36
N PHE A 166 -5.81 -19.20 -24.67
CA PHE A 166 -4.50 -18.81 -24.18
C PHE A 166 -3.55 -18.51 -25.34
N LEU A 167 -3.05 -17.28 -25.42
CA LEU A 167 -2.10 -16.85 -26.45
C LEU A 167 -0.77 -16.46 -25.80
N ASP A 168 0.27 -17.25 -26.02
CA ASP A 168 1.61 -16.96 -25.48
C ASP A 168 2.42 -16.13 -26.47
N GLU A 169 3.37 -15.35 -25.96
CA GLU A 169 4.25 -14.47 -26.73
C GLU A 169 3.53 -13.47 -27.65
N ILE A 170 2.41 -12.92 -27.17
CA ILE A 170 1.45 -12.14 -27.98
C ILE A 170 2.09 -10.98 -28.77
N TRP A 171 3.12 -10.32 -28.25
CA TRP A 171 3.78 -9.18 -28.89
C TRP A 171 4.68 -9.55 -30.08
N LYS A 172 4.93 -10.84 -30.33
CA LYS A 172 5.70 -11.32 -31.49
C LYS A 172 4.81 -11.54 -32.73
N SER A 173 3.50 -11.33 -32.63
CA SER A 173 2.52 -11.62 -33.69
C SER A 173 2.52 -10.59 -34.82
N SER A 174 2.04 -10.98 -36.00
CA SER A 174 1.88 -10.06 -37.14
C SER A 174 0.69 -9.09 -36.95
N PRO A 175 0.72 -7.89 -37.54
CA PRO A 175 -0.39 -6.93 -37.48
C PRO A 175 -1.73 -7.48 -37.98
N ALA A 176 -1.71 -8.41 -38.95
CA ALA A 176 -2.92 -9.06 -39.46
C ALA A 176 -3.65 -9.84 -38.37
N ILE A 177 -2.92 -10.65 -37.59
CA ILE A 177 -3.47 -11.41 -36.46
C ILE A 177 -4.04 -10.46 -35.40
N LEU A 178 -3.30 -9.41 -35.08
CA LEU A 178 -3.66 -8.46 -34.03
C LEU A 178 -4.95 -7.71 -34.35
N ASN A 179 -5.12 -7.26 -35.61
CA ASN A 179 -6.34 -6.58 -36.04
C ASN A 179 -7.56 -7.50 -35.96
N THR A 180 -7.43 -8.75 -36.39
CA THR A 180 -8.51 -9.74 -36.27
C THR A 180 -8.82 -10.05 -34.80
N LEU A 181 -7.81 -10.19 -33.93
CA LEU A 181 -8.01 -10.35 -32.49
C LEU A 181 -8.74 -9.16 -31.87
N LEU A 182 -8.44 -7.94 -32.29
CA LEU A 182 -9.16 -6.75 -31.84
C LEU A 182 -10.65 -6.81 -32.20
N THR A 183 -11.00 -7.26 -33.40
CA THR A 183 -12.40 -7.47 -33.81
C THR A 183 -13.06 -8.55 -32.95
N ILE A 184 -12.41 -9.69 -32.73
CA ILE A 184 -12.94 -10.77 -31.89
C ILE A 184 -13.15 -10.29 -30.45
N ILE A 185 -12.23 -9.52 -29.87
CA ILE A 185 -12.34 -9.05 -28.48
C ILE A 185 -13.49 -8.02 -28.33
N ASN A 186 -13.67 -7.11 -29.30
CA ASN A 186 -14.66 -6.03 -29.21
C ASN A 186 -16.05 -6.48 -29.65
N GLU A 187 -16.14 -7.08 -30.84
CA GLU A 187 -17.40 -7.37 -31.52
C GLU A 187 -17.86 -8.80 -31.23
N LYS A 188 -16.97 -9.67 -30.71
CA LYS A 188 -17.22 -11.11 -30.56
C LYS A 188 -17.63 -11.75 -31.89
N ILE A 189 -17.06 -11.24 -32.99
CA ILE A 189 -17.29 -11.67 -34.37
C ILE A 189 -15.93 -11.93 -35.03
N TYR A 190 -15.88 -12.98 -35.84
CA TYR A 190 -14.80 -13.29 -36.75
C TYR A 190 -15.34 -13.20 -38.19
N ARG A 191 -14.68 -12.40 -39.03
CA ARG A 191 -15.08 -12.20 -40.43
C ARG A 191 -14.37 -13.23 -41.30
N ASP A 192 -15.12 -14.22 -41.78
CA ASP A 192 -14.65 -15.25 -42.70
C ASP A 192 -15.12 -14.92 -44.12
N GLY A 193 -14.29 -14.18 -44.86
CA GLY A 193 -14.67 -13.64 -46.16
C GLY A 193 -15.86 -12.67 -46.06
N ASN A 194 -17.02 -13.11 -46.56
CA ASN A 194 -18.27 -12.34 -46.55
C ASN A 194 -19.25 -12.76 -45.43
N MET A 195 -18.86 -13.71 -44.56
CA MET A 195 -19.71 -14.20 -43.47
C MET A 195 -19.15 -13.80 -42.11
N ASP A 196 -20.03 -13.32 -41.25
CA ASP A 196 -19.70 -13.01 -39.86
C ASP A 196 -20.02 -14.21 -38.97
N ILE A 197 -18.99 -14.78 -38.36
CA ILE A 197 -19.10 -15.89 -37.41
C ILE A 197 -19.09 -15.31 -36.00
N LYS A 198 -20.13 -15.60 -35.22
CA LYS A 198 -20.17 -15.22 -33.80
C LYS A 198 -19.21 -16.10 -33.00
N VAL A 199 -18.26 -15.48 -32.32
CA VAL A 199 -17.24 -16.16 -31.54
C VAL A 199 -17.73 -16.34 -30.09
N PRO A 200 -17.80 -17.58 -29.56
CA PRO A 200 -18.34 -17.84 -28.22
C PRO A 200 -17.37 -17.49 -27.08
N LEU A 201 -16.18 -16.96 -27.40
CA LEU A 201 -15.08 -16.63 -26.49
C LEU A 201 -15.54 -15.82 -25.26
N LYS A 202 -15.52 -16.49 -24.11
CA LYS A 202 -15.82 -15.95 -22.78
C LYS A 202 -14.59 -15.40 -22.07
N GLY A 203 -13.43 -16.03 -22.25
CA GLY A 203 -12.21 -15.61 -21.58
C GLY A 203 -10.98 -15.72 -22.48
N LEU A 204 -10.10 -14.72 -22.42
CA LEU A 204 -8.83 -14.70 -23.14
C LEU A 204 -7.71 -14.37 -22.16
N VAL A 205 -6.69 -15.21 -22.13
CA VAL A 205 -5.44 -14.94 -21.40
C VAL A 205 -4.32 -14.79 -22.42
N CYS A 206 -3.67 -13.64 -22.43
CA CYS A 206 -2.44 -13.44 -23.19
C CYS A 206 -1.24 -13.49 -22.24
N ALA A 207 -0.12 -14.03 -22.69
CA ALA A 207 1.12 -14.04 -21.93
C ALA A 207 2.28 -13.48 -22.76
N SER A 208 3.24 -12.86 -22.08
CA SER A 208 4.52 -12.48 -22.68
C SER A 208 5.57 -12.23 -21.59
N ASN A 209 6.84 -12.29 -21.99
CA ASN A 209 7.97 -11.92 -21.15
C ASN A 209 8.33 -10.42 -21.30
N GLU A 210 7.69 -9.70 -22.21
CA GLU A 210 7.97 -8.31 -22.56
C GLU A 210 6.68 -7.47 -22.55
N PHE A 211 6.83 -6.14 -22.50
CA PHE A 211 5.74 -5.19 -22.71
C PHE A 211 5.67 -4.77 -24.19
N PRO A 212 4.49 -4.34 -24.68
CA PRO A 212 4.39 -3.85 -26.05
C PRO A 212 5.28 -2.62 -26.21
N THR A 213 6.12 -2.59 -27.26
CA THR A 213 6.91 -1.40 -27.59
C THR A 213 5.98 -0.26 -28.03
N PRO A 214 6.23 0.98 -27.59
CA PRO A 214 5.41 2.14 -27.95
C PRO A 214 5.30 2.32 -29.48
N ASN A 215 4.17 2.87 -29.94
CA ASN A 215 3.91 3.23 -31.34
C ASN A 215 3.80 2.08 -32.37
N GLN A 216 3.76 0.82 -31.95
CA GLN A 216 3.54 -0.32 -32.86
C GLN A 216 2.06 -0.69 -33.06
N GLY A 217 1.11 0.12 -32.56
CA GLY A 217 -0.32 -0.18 -32.60
C GLY A 217 -0.78 -1.30 -31.64
N LEU A 218 0.14 -1.88 -30.88
CA LEU A 218 -0.10 -2.93 -29.88
C LEU A 218 -0.79 -2.41 -28.62
N GLU A 219 -0.66 -1.12 -28.34
CA GLU A 219 -1.27 -0.43 -27.20
C GLU A 219 -2.79 -0.60 -27.15
N ALA A 220 -3.43 -0.62 -28.32
CA ALA A 220 -4.86 -0.84 -28.44
C ALA A 220 -5.27 -2.23 -27.91
N LEU A 221 -4.51 -3.28 -28.24
CA LEU A 221 -4.76 -4.62 -27.71
C LEU A 221 -4.46 -4.66 -26.21
N TYR A 222 -3.36 -4.06 -25.80
CA TYR A 222 -2.94 -4.05 -24.40
C TYR A 222 -3.96 -3.36 -23.49
N ASP A 223 -4.57 -2.24 -23.90
CA ASP A 223 -5.62 -1.55 -23.14
C ASP A 223 -6.87 -2.42 -22.90
N ARG A 224 -7.09 -3.45 -23.72
CA ARG A 224 -8.20 -4.40 -23.60
C ARG A 224 -7.89 -5.57 -22.67
N LEU A 225 -6.62 -5.77 -22.31
CA LEU A 225 -6.21 -6.74 -21.30
C LEU A 225 -6.34 -6.08 -19.92
N ILE A 226 -7.51 -6.25 -19.32
CA ILE A 226 -7.95 -5.53 -18.11
C ILE A 226 -7.21 -6.03 -16.88
N VAL A 227 -7.15 -7.35 -16.68
CA VAL A 227 -6.46 -7.94 -15.52
C VAL A 227 -5.01 -8.19 -15.91
N ARG A 228 -4.05 -7.66 -15.14
CA ARG A 228 -2.62 -7.75 -15.42
C ARG A 228 -1.88 -8.30 -14.22
N LEU A 229 -1.11 -9.37 -14.45
CA LEU A 229 -0.49 -10.14 -13.38
C LEU A 229 0.95 -10.47 -13.70
N LYS A 230 1.82 -10.23 -12.71
CA LYS A 230 3.20 -10.70 -12.73
C LYS A 230 3.26 -12.12 -12.19
N VAL A 231 3.71 -13.07 -13.00
CA VAL A 231 3.85 -14.50 -12.65
C VAL A 231 5.33 -14.86 -12.56
N LEU A 232 5.83 -14.88 -11.33
CA LEU A 232 7.23 -15.18 -11.02
C LEU A 232 7.47 -16.68 -10.78
N PRO A 233 8.73 -17.16 -10.83
CA PRO A 233 9.10 -18.48 -10.33
C PRO A 233 8.72 -18.68 -8.86
N VAL A 234 8.71 -19.93 -8.40
CA VAL A 234 8.45 -20.27 -7.00
C VAL A 234 9.62 -19.79 -6.14
N ASP A 235 9.31 -19.08 -5.05
CA ASP A 235 10.32 -18.48 -4.17
C ASP A 235 10.44 -19.21 -2.82
N ARG A 236 9.32 -19.61 -2.19
CA ARG A 236 9.40 -20.23 -0.86
C ARG A 236 9.97 -21.64 -0.93
N LYS A 237 10.91 -21.93 -0.02
CA LYS A 237 11.57 -23.24 0.12
C LYS A 237 10.59 -24.42 0.17
N THR A 238 9.51 -24.31 0.95
CA THR A 238 8.50 -25.36 1.09
C THR A 238 7.77 -25.65 -0.22
N SER A 239 7.41 -24.59 -0.96
CA SER A 239 6.76 -24.67 -2.26
C SER A 239 7.70 -25.30 -3.29
N PHE A 240 8.99 -24.93 -3.26
CA PHE A 240 10.01 -25.47 -4.15
C PHE A 240 10.29 -26.95 -3.88
N GLU A 241 10.42 -27.36 -2.62
CA GLU A 241 10.55 -28.77 -2.24
C GLU A 241 9.34 -29.60 -2.67
N ALA A 242 8.12 -29.03 -2.56
CA ALA A 242 6.90 -29.68 -3.00
C ALA A 242 6.80 -29.79 -4.54
N LEU A 243 7.33 -28.80 -5.27
CA LEU A 243 7.48 -28.84 -6.72
C LEU A 243 8.44 -29.96 -7.16
N LEU A 244 9.60 -30.09 -6.51
CA LEU A 244 10.62 -31.10 -6.83
C LEU A 244 10.15 -32.54 -6.56
N LYS A 245 9.25 -32.73 -5.58
CA LYS A 245 8.66 -34.05 -5.28
C LYS A 245 7.75 -34.57 -6.39
N GLY A 246 7.45 -33.77 -7.42
CA GLY A 246 6.82 -34.27 -8.64
C GLY A 246 5.42 -34.81 -8.44
N THR A 247 4.64 -34.28 -7.49
CA THR A 247 3.21 -34.62 -7.32
C THR A 247 2.34 -34.05 -8.45
N GLY A 248 2.83 -34.13 -9.70
CA GLY A 248 2.28 -33.51 -10.89
C GLY A 248 1.21 -34.37 -11.55
N GLU A 249 0.09 -33.71 -11.84
CA GLU A 249 -1.08 -34.19 -12.58
C GLU A 249 -1.95 -35.23 -11.88
N ALA A 250 -2.37 -34.94 -10.64
CA ALA A 250 -3.65 -35.48 -10.19
C ALA A 250 -4.73 -35.04 -11.20
N GLN A 251 -5.51 -35.99 -11.74
CA GLN A 251 -6.67 -35.68 -12.58
C GLN A 251 -7.62 -34.78 -11.78
N ILE A 252 -7.62 -33.48 -12.07
CA ILE A 252 -8.43 -32.50 -11.34
C ILE A 252 -9.87 -32.67 -11.79
N THR A 253 -10.70 -33.22 -10.90
CA THR A 253 -12.15 -33.27 -11.11
C THR A 253 -12.80 -32.18 -10.28
N ILE A 254 -13.48 -31.24 -10.95
CA ILE A 254 -14.22 -30.18 -10.28
C ILE A 254 -15.64 -30.68 -10.02
N ALA A 255 -16.01 -30.85 -8.75
CA ALA A 255 -17.29 -31.45 -8.37
C ALA A 255 -18.53 -30.64 -8.81
N ASN A 256 -18.40 -29.34 -9.04
CA ASN A 256 -19.51 -28.46 -9.45
C ASN A 256 -19.04 -27.31 -10.37
N PRO A 257 -18.76 -27.58 -11.65
CA PRO A 257 -18.31 -26.58 -12.61
C PRO A 257 -19.40 -25.56 -12.92
N ILE A 258 -19.02 -24.35 -13.31
CA ILE A 258 -19.92 -23.24 -13.60
C ILE A 258 -20.51 -23.42 -15.00
N THR A 259 -21.84 -23.42 -15.09
CA THR A 259 -22.54 -23.64 -16.36
C THR A 259 -22.71 -22.35 -17.15
N LEU A 260 -22.97 -22.47 -18.46
CA LEU A 260 -23.22 -21.31 -19.34
C LEU A 260 -24.43 -20.46 -18.89
N LYS A 261 -25.49 -21.10 -18.36
CA LYS A 261 -26.67 -20.39 -17.84
C LYS A 261 -26.33 -19.58 -16.59
N GLU A 262 -25.50 -20.13 -15.70
CA GLU A 262 -25.03 -19.42 -14.51
C GLU A 262 -24.15 -18.23 -14.86
N LEU A 263 -23.27 -18.36 -15.87
CA LEU A 263 -22.48 -17.22 -16.37
C LEU A 263 -23.36 -16.06 -16.83
N GLN A 264 -24.46 -16.36 -17.53
CA GLN A 264 -25.42 -15.34 -17.97
C GLN A 264 -26.17 -14.71 -16.79
N ASP A 265 -26.56 -15.51 -15.79
CA ASP A 265 -27.21 -15.02 -14.57
C ASP A 265 -26.27 -14.09 -13.77
N ILE A 266 -25.01 -14.48 -13.57
CA ILE A 266 -23.98 -13.66 -12.90
C ILE A 266 -23.80 -12.34 -13.64
N ALA A 267 -23.66 -12.37 -14.97
CA ALA A 267 -23.51 -11.17 -15.77
C ALA A 267 -24.73 -10.24 -15.67
N GLN A 268 -25.94 -10.81 -15.60
CA GLN A 268 -27.17 -10.02 -15.46
C GLN A 268 -27.30 -9.43 -14.05
N LYS A 269 -27.00 -10.19 -12.99
CA LYS A 269 -26.96 -9.68 -11.61
C LYS A 269 -25.92 -8.58 -11.45
N ALA A 270 -24.74 -8.75 -12.04
CA ALA A 270 -23.68 -7.76 -12.00
C ALA A 270 -24.05 -6.44 -12.67
N LYS A 271 -24.96 -6.40 -13.66
CA LYS A 271 -25.44 -5.14 -14.22
C LYS A 271 -26.24 -4.30 -13.23
N ASN A 272 -26.98 -4.97 -12.34
CA ASN A 272 -27.84 -4.34 -11.34
C ASN A 272 -27.07 -3.97 -10.06
N ALA A 273 -25.88 -4.52 -9.84
CA ALA A 273 -25.08 -4.25 -8.66
C ALA A 273 -24.64 -2.77 -8.61
N THR A 274 -24.84 -2.13 -7.47
CA THR A 274 -24.53 -0.72 -7.25
C THR A 274 -23.14 -0.54 -6.63
N PHE A 275 -22.64 0.69 -6.61
CA PHE A 275 -21.44 1.04 -5.86
C PHE A 275 -21.83 1.74 -4.58
N SER A 276 -21.20 1.35 -3.47
CA SER A 276 -21.29 2.11 -2.23
C SER A 276 -20.77 3.53 -2.39
N GLN A 277 -21.32 4.46 -1.61
CA GLN A 277 -20.87 5.85 -1.62
C GLN A 277 -19.37 5.97 -1.34
N GLN A 278 -18.85 5.15 -0.41
CA GLN A 278 -17.42 5.08 -0.10
C GLN A 278 -16.60 4.61 -1.30
N ALA A 279 -17.02 3.54 -1.99
CA ALA A 279 -16.32 3.04 -3.16
C ALA A 279 -16.26 4.09 -4.29
N LEU A 280 -17.36 4.80 -4.55
CA LEU A 280 -17.40 5.89 -5.53
C LEU A 280 -16.45 7.04 -5.14
N GLN A 281 -16.49 7.47 -3.88
CA GLN A 281 -15.62 8.53 -3.39
C GLN A 281 -14.14 8.15 -3.54
N THR A 282 -13.77 6.91 -3.20
CA THR A 282 -12.41 6.40 -3.40
C THR A 282 -12.00 6.39 -4.86
N LEU A 283 -12.89 5.99 -5.79
CA LEU A 283 -12.62 6.03 -7.22
C LEU A 283 -12.38 7.46 -7.73
N HIS A 284 -13.17 8.43 -7.25
CA HIS A 284 -12.97 9.84 -7.58
C HIS A 284 -11.65 10.39 -7.04
N THR A 285 -11.35 10.12 -5.76
CA THR A 285 -10.07 10.50 -5.13
C THR A 285 -8.89 9.86 -5.86
N LEU A 286 -8.97 8.57 -6.20
CA LEU A 286 -7.94 7.86 -6.95
C LEU A 286 -7.69 8.49 -8.32
N LYS A 287 -8.75 8.80 -9.09
CA LYS A 287 -8.63 9.48 -10.38
C LYS A 287 -7.96 10.86 -10.23
N ALA A 288 -8.29 11.61 -9.17
CA ALA A 288 -7.66 12.90 -8.87
C ALA A 288 -6.18 12.75 -8.45
N SER A 289 -5.86 11.76 -7.62
CA SER A 289 -4.50 11.46 -7.16
C SER A 289 -3.59 11.04 -8.31
N ILE A 290 -4.07 10.24 -9.26
CA ILE A 290 -3.32 9.88 -10.48
C ILE A 290 -3.06 11.13 -11.33
N LYS A 291 -4.06 12.01 -11.50
CA LYS A 291 -3.89 13.27 -12.24
C LYS A 291 -2.86 14.19 -11.58
N SER A 292 -2.89 14.31 -10.25
CA SER A 292 -1.93 15.09 -9.47
C SER A 292 -0.52 14.53 -9.57
N HIS A 293 -0.37 13.20 -9.48
CA HIS A 293 0.90 12.50 -9.66
C HIS A 293 1.50 12.78 -11.05
N ASN A 294 0.71 12.60 -12.12
CA ASN A 294 1.15 12.89 -13.49
C ASN A 294 1.56 14.37 -13.68
N LYS A 295 0.88 15.31 -13.02
CA LYS A 295 1.26 16.73 -13.04
C LYS A 295 2.60 16.98 -12.33
N SER A 296 2.85 16.31 -11.21
CA SER A 296 4.12 16.46 -10.46
C SER A 296 5.34 15.93 -11.23
N LEU A 297 5.13 14.92 -12.10
CA LEU A 297 6.18 14.42 -12.99
C LEU A 297 6.54 15.45 -14.08
N GLN A 298 5.58 16.25 -14.53
CA GLN A 298 5.82 17.30 -15.53
C GLN A 298 6.53 18.54 -14.96
N THR A 299 6.45 18.77 -13.65
CA THR A 299 7.12 19.91 -13.00
C THR A 299 8.55 19.62 -12.55
N ASN A 300 8.93 18.35 -12.40
CA ASN A 300 10.25 17.90 -11.93
C ASN A 300 11.20 17.54 -13.09
N ILE A 301 11.13 18.24 -14.23
CA ILE A 301 12.06 18.06 -15.36
C ILE A 301 13.40 18.74 -15.01
N ASP A 302 14.08 18.24 -13.97
CA ASP A 302 15.46 18.56 -13.67
C ASP A 302 16.35 17.33 -13.91
N LYS A 303 17.46 17.59 -14.60
CA LYS A 303 18.36 16.64 -15.26
C LYS A 303 18.97 15.63 -14.27
N ASN A 304 18.78 14.33 -14.54
CA ASN A 304 19.63 13.16 -14.17
C ASN A 304 18.91 11.91 -13.61
N SER A 305 17.59 11.81 -13.70
CA SER A 305 16.85 10.55 -13.42
C SER A 305 15.98 10.15 -14.61
N GLU A 306 15.91 8.85 -14.91
CA GLU A 306 15.06 8.32 -15.99
C GLU A 306 13.61 8.80 -15.81
N PRO A 307 12.98 9.39 -16.83
CA PRO A 307 11.63 9.92 -16.72
C PRO A 307 10.64 8.75 -16.59
N SER A 308 10.04 8.59 -15.42
CA SER A 308 8.92 7.65 -15.24
C SER A 308 7.74 8.10 -16.10
N GLU A 309 7.25 7.21 -16.96
CA GLU A 309 6.14 7.53 -17.87
C GLU A 309 4.84 7.85 -17.12
N PRO A 310 4.03 8.81 -17.62
CA PRO A 310 2.77 9.17 -17.00
C PRO A 310 1.79 7.99 -17.03
N ILE A 311 1.02 7.83 -15.96
CA ILE A 311 0.00 6.77 -15.86
C ILE A 311 -1.23 7.20 -16.65
N TYR A 312 -1.45 6.61 -17.82
CA TYR A 312 -2.65 6.82 -18.63
C TYR A 312 -3.63 5.65 -18.48
N ILE A 313 -4.90 5.99 -18.22
CA ILE A 313 -6.00 5.05 -18.11
C ILE A 313 -7.18 5.59 -18.92
N SER A 314 -7.64 4.82 -19.90
CA SER A 314 -8.78 5.19 -20.75
C SER A 314 -10.11 5.08 -19.99
N ASP A 315 -11.12 5.88 -20.36
CA ASP A 315 -12.47 5.76 -19.78
C ASP A 315 -13.08 4.38 -20.04
N ARG A 316 -12.73 3.75 -21.18
CA ARG A 316 -13.09 2.36 -21.48
C ARG A 316 -12.57 1.41 -20.41
N ARG A 317 -11.31 1.56 -19.99
CA ARG A 317 -10.72 0.72 -18.94
C ARG A 317 -11.45 0.94 -17.62
N TRP A 318 -11.82 2.18 -17.28
CA TRP A 318 -12.64 2.46 -16.09
C TRP A 318 -13.99 1.73 -16.10
N VAL A 319 -14.71 1.74 -17.24
CA VAL A 319 -15.97 1.00 -17.39
C VAL A 319 -15.74 -0.51 -17.24
N ALA A 320 -14.70 -1.06 -17.88
CA ALA A 320 -14.40 -2.48 -17.81
C ALA A 320 -13.99 -2.93 -16.39
N MET A 321 -13.23 -2.10 -15.68
CA MET A 321 -12.89 -2.32 -14.27
C MET A 321 -14.13 -2.26 -13.39
N ALA A 322 -15.05 -1.33 -13.62
CA ALA A 322 -16.30 -1.24 -12.88
C ALA A 322 -17.16 -2.49 -13.03
N GLU A 323 -17.27 -3.03 -14.25
CA GLU A 323 -17.98 -4.30 -14.49
C GLU A 323 -17.31 -5.48 -13.77
N LEU A 324 -15.97 -5.55 -13.79
CA LEU A 324 -15.23 -6.58 -13.07
C LEU A 324 -15.47 -6.52 -11.55
N LEU A 325 -15.50 -5.32 -10.98
CA LEU A 325 -15.79 -5.10 -9.55
C LEU A 325 -17.23 -5.53 -9.20
N ARG A 326 -18.22 -5.24 -10.04
CA ARG A 326 -19.61 -5.68 -9.83
C ARG A 326 -19.73 -7.21 -9.86
N VAL A 327 -19.02 -7.87 -10.77
CA VAL A 327 -18.97 -9.34 -10.81
C VAL A 327 -18.32 -9.90 -9.54
N ALA A 328 -17.23 -9.28 -9.07
CA ALA A 328 -16.58 -9.69 -7.82
C ALA A 328 -17.51 -9.55 -6.60
N ALA A 329 -18.34 -8.49 -6.55
CA ALA A 329 -19.36 -8.30 -5.51
C ALA A 329 -20.43 -9.41 -5.56
N VAL A 330 -21.00 -9.71 -6.73
CA VAL A 330 -21.99 -10.79 -6.91
C VAL A 330 -21.44 -12.15 -6.51
N LEU A 331 -20.19 -12.44 -6.88
CA LEU A 331 -19.50 -13.68 -6.51
C LEU A 331 -19.13 -13.75 -5.03
N SER A 332 -19.14 -12.61 -4.33
CA SER A 332 -19.04 -12.51 -2.88
C SER A 332 -20.42 -12.56 -2.20
N ASP A 333 -21.49 -12.92 -2.93
CA ASP A 333 -22.88 -12.91 -2.50
C ASP A 333 -23.40 -11.52 -2.05
N ARG A 334 -22.96 -10.46 -2.74
CA ARG A 334 -23.36 -9.07 -2.50
C ARG A 334 -23.96 -8.43 -3.76
N ASP A 335 -24.89 -7.50 -3.57
CA ASP A 335 -25.48 -6.64 -4.60
C ASP A 335 -24.81 -5.25 -4.67
N GLU A 336 -23.85 -4.98 -3.79
CA GLU A 336 -23.13 -3.71 -3.70
C GLU A 336 -21.61 -3.91 -3.70
N VAL A 337 -20.91 -3.08 -4.49
CA VAL A 337 -19.44 -2.98 -4.49
C VAL A 337 -18.98 -2.15 -3.30
N LEU A 338 -18.15 -2.77 -2.46
CA LEU A 338 -17.62 -2.19 -1.24
C LEU A 338 -16.22 -1.62 -1.44
N LEU A 339 -15.75 -0.83 -0.47
CA LEU A 339 -14.42 -0.25 -0.45
C LEU A 339 -13.29 -1.28 -0.66
N ALA A 340 -13.42 -2.46 -0.06
CA ALA A 340 -12.41 -3.52 -0.18
C ALA A 340 -12.23 -4.00 -1.63
N ASP A 341 -13.30 -4.05 -2.42
CA ASP A 341 -13.24 -4.53 -3.81
C ASP A 341 -12.34 -3.65 -4.68
N ILE A 342 -12.23 -2.36 -4.35
CA ILE A 342 -11.36 -1.40 -5.05
C ILE A 342 -9.88 -1.84 -5.01
N MET A 343 -9.46 -2.64 -4.03
CA MET A 343 -8.10 -3.20 -3.98
C MET A 343 -7.77 -4.10 -5.17
N LEU A 344 -8.78 -4.69 -5.84
CA LEU A 344 -8.56 -5.46 -7.07
C LEU A 344 -7.95 -4.61 -8.20
N LEU A 345 -8.15 -3.28 -8.16
CA LEU A 345 -7.62 -2.38 -9.19
C LEU A 345 -6.09 -2.29 -9.19
N LYS A 346 -5.42 -2.74 -8.12
CA LYS A 346 -3.95 -2.88 -8.12
C LYS A 346 -3.44 -3.79 -9.25
N HIS A 347 -4.30 -4.66 -9.80
CA HIS A 347 -4.00 -5.53 -10.93
C HIS A 347 -4.46 -4.98 -12.27
N CYS A 348 -5.16 -3.85 -12.32
CA CYS A 348 -5.78 -3.35 -13.56
C CYS A 348 -5.21 -1.99 -14.02
N LEU A 349 -4.68 -1.21 -13.09
CA LEU A 349 -4.28 0.18 -13.35
C LEU A 349 -2.88 0.30 -13.97
N TRP A 350 -1.97 -0.63 -13.69
CA TRP A 350 -0.57 -0.52 -14.10
C TRP A 350 -0.38 -0.97 -15.55
N SER A 351 0.48 -0.27 -16.29
CA SER A 351 0.87 -0.63 -17.67
C SER A 351 2.31 -1.09 -17.78
N ASP A 352 3.14 -0.72 -16.82
CA ASP A 352 4.53 -1.13 -16.70
C ASP A 352 4.84 -1.58 -15.26
N GLU A 353 5.85 -2.41 -15.09
CA GLU A 353 6.29 -2.95 -13.82
C GLU A 353 6.63 -1.82 -12.82
N ALA A 354 7.33 -0.79 -13.27
CA ALA A 354 7.72 0.36 -12.44
C ALA A 354 6.51 1.09 -11.81
N GLN A 355 5.35 1.06 -12.47
CA GLN A 355 4.14 1.72 -12.00
C GLN A 355 3.45 0.95 -10.87
N THR A 356 3.75 -0.34 -10.67
CA THR A 356 3.05 -1.21 -9.72
C THR A 356 3.12 -0.67 -8.30
N GLN A 357 4.33 -0.30 -7.84
CA GLN A 357 4.51 0.23 -6.48
C GLN A 357 3.85 1.60 -6.31
N VAL A 358 3.92 2.46 -7.33
CA VAL A 358 3.31 3.79 -7.32
C VAL A 358 1.79 3.67 -7.21
N ILE A 359 1.18 2.78 -8.01
CA ILE A 359 -0.25 2.55 -8.00
C ILE A 359 -0.73 1.97 -6.68
N GLN A 360 0.03 1.03 -6.09
CA GLN A 360 -0.29 0.51 -4.77
C GLN A 360 -0.31 1.63 -3.72
N ASN A 361 0.72 2.49 -3.72
CA ASN A 361 0.79 3.62 -2.79
C ASN A 361 -0.35 4.63 -3.02
N LEU A 362 -0.73 4.91 -4.28
CA LEU A 362 -1.84 5.80 -4.61
C LEU A 362 -3.20 5.22 -4.20
N LEU A 363 -3.41 3.91 -4.38
CA LEU A 363 -4.61 3.20 -3.93
C LEU A 363 -4.74 3.26 -2.40
N GLU A 364 -3.67 2.92 -1.67
CA GLU A 364 -3.66 2.95 -0.21
C GLU A 364 -3.95 4.36 0.33
N LYS A 365 -3.32 5.39 -0.24
CA LYS A 365 -3.59 6.80 0.12
C LYS A 365 -5.03 7.22 -0.18
N SER A 366 -5.60 6.77 -1.31
CA SER A 366 -6.97 7.14 -1.70
C SER A 366 -8.01 6.50 -0.79
N ILE A 367 -7.77 5.25 -0.37
CA ILE A 367 -8.60 4.55 0.61
C ILE A 367 -8.51 5.26 1.97
N GLN A 368 -7.29 5.59 2.43
CA GLN A 368 -7.09 6.32 3.69
C GLN A 368 -7.76 7.70 3.69
N ALA A 369 -7.65 8.45 2.59
CA ALA A 369 -8.29 9.75 2.46
C ALA A 369 -9.82 9.65 2.51
N THR A 370 -10.38 8.60 1.90
CA THR A 370 -11.83 8.36 1.94
C THR A 370 -12.29 8.01 3.35
N LEU A 371 -11.55 7.13 4.04
CA LEU A 371 -11.87 6.73 5.42
C LEU A 371 -11.77 7.91 6.39
N ARG A 372 -10.79 8.81 6.24
CA ARG A 372 -10.65 10.01 7.07
C ARG A 372 -11.80 11.00 6.93
N ASN A 373 -12.42 11.06 5.76
CA ASN A 373 -13.52 11.99 5.47
C ASN A 373 -14.89 11.43 5.87
N ASP A 374 -14.99 10.17 6.30
CA ASP A 374 -16.26 9.58 6.75
C ASP A 374 -16.50 9.97 8.22
N PRO A 375 -17.64 10.62 8.55
CA PRO A 375 -17.97 11.09 9.90
C PRO A 375 -17.89 9.99 10.99
N ARG A 376 -18.05 8.72 10.61
CA ARG A 376 -17.91 7.59 11.53
C ARG A 376 -16.49 7.43 12.07
N TYR A 377 -15.48 7.81 11.29
CA TYR A 377 -14.07 7.70 11.66
C TYR A 377 -13.45 9.02 12.14
N ASP A 378 -14.20 10.13 12.10
CA ASP A 378 -13.74 11.42 12.60
C ASP A 378 -13.80 11.50 14.14
N ILE A 379 -12.64 11.52 14.79
CA ILE A 379 -12.53 11.68 16.26
C ILE A 379 -12.14 13.11 16.69
N SER A 380 -11.96 14.03 15.74
CA SER A 380 -11.45 15.39 16.01
C SER A 380 -12.36 16.17 16.96
N ALA A 381 -13.68 16.01 16.84
CA ALA A 381 -14.66 16.63 17.74
C ALA A 381 -14.54 16.10 19.17
N LEU A 382 -14.23 14.82 19.36
CA LEU A 382 -14.02 14.23 20.69
C LEU A 382 -12.69 14.68 21.29
N GLN A 383 -11.62 14.70 20.49
CA GLN A 383 -10.32 15.22 20.91
C GLN A 383 -10.42 16.71 21.30
N THR A 384 -11.12 17.52 20.51
CA THR A 384 -11.37 18.93 20.81
C THR A 384 -12.23 19.10 22.05
N SER A 385 -13.28 18.28 22.23
CA SER A 385 -14.12 18.31 23.43
C SER A 385 -13.34 17.96 24.68
N TYR A 386 -12.47 16.95 24.60
CA TYR A 386 -11.55 16.58 25.68
C TYR A 386 -10.56 17.73 25.96
N GLN A 387 -9.89 18.27 24.94
CA GLN A 387 -8.91 19.34 25.11
C GLN A 387 -9.53 20.60 25.72
N ASN A 388 -10.70 21.02 25.25
CA ASN A 388 -11.42 22.16 25.81
C ASN A 388 -11.81 21.93 27.27
N HIS A 389 -12.25 20.71 27.61
CA HIS A 389 -12.60 20.37 28.98
C HIS A 389 -11.36 20.29 29.87
N TYR A 390 -10.25 19.76 29.36
CA TYR A 390 -8.94 19.75 30.00
C TYR A 390 -8.46 21.17 30.30
N ASP A 391 -8.42 22.06 29.30
CA ASP A 391 -7.96 23.45 29.47
C ASP A 391 -8.81 24.22 30.48
N LYS A 392 -10.14 24.03 30.44
CA LYS A 392 -11.06 24.61 31.43
C LYS A 392 -10.84 24.04 32.83
N SER A 393 -10.62 22.74 32.94
CA SER A 393 -10.34 22.08 34.22
C SER A 393 -9.05 22.62 34.80
N ILE A 394 -8.00 22.77 34.00
CA ILE A 394 -6.71 23.30 34.45
C ILE A 394 -6.84 24.76 34.88
N ALA A 395 -7.47 25.61 34.06
CA ALA A 395 -7.64 27.04 34.38
C ALA A 395 -8.46 27.28 35.66
N GLU A 396 -9.45 26.42 35.94
CA GLU A 396 -10.28 26.56 37.13
C GLU A 396 -9.62 25.94 38.37
N LEU A 397 -8.94 24.79 38.20
CA LEU A 397 -8.32 24.01 39.28
C LEU A 397 -6.94 24.53 39.70
N TYR A 398 -6.24 25.28 38.85
CA TYR A 398 -4.86 25.70 39.07
C TYR A 398 -4.64 27.18 38.75
N ASP A 399 -3.81 27.85 39.56
CA ASP A 399 -3.30 29.21 39.32
C ASP A 399 -1.78 29.17 39.33
N ASN A 400 -1.12 29.69 38.29
CA ASN A 400 0.34 29.59 38.11
C ASN A 400 0.92 28.19 38.43
N TYR A 401 0.25 27.13 37.97
CA TYR A 401 0.65 25.74 38.18
C TYR A 401 0.55 25.24 39.65
N GLN A 402 -0.14 25.97 40.53
CA GLN A 402 -0.44 25.58 41.92
C GLN A 402 -1.94 25.29 42.09
N PRO A 403 -2.33 24.22 42.83
CA PRO A 403 -3.73 23.86 43.01
C PRO A 403 -4.48 24.88 43.86
N LYS A 404 -5.66 25.26 43.39
CA LYS A 404 -6.60 26.17 44.06
C LYS A 404 -7.60 25.35 44.91
N GLN A 405 -7.90 25.83 46.11
CA GLN A 405 -8.96 25.28 46.96
C GLN A 405 -10.33 25.57 46.34
N ILE A 406 -11.11 24.54 46.03
CA ILE A 406 -12.36 24.65 45.24
C ILE A 406 -13.45 23.79 45.88
N ASP A 407 -14.69 24.29 45.81
CA ASP A 407 -15.91 23.64 46.30
C ASP A 407 -16.18 22.30 45.58
N ASP A 408 -16.62 21.29 46.34
CA ASP A 408 -16.91 19.94 45.83
C ASP A 408 -18.02 19.95 44.77
N LYS A 409 -18.90 20.96 44.78
CA LYS A 409 -19.91 21.15 43.70
C LYS A 409 -19.29 21.39 42.32
N ILE A 410 -18.15 22.06 42.25
CA ILE A 410 -17.44 22.32 41.00
C ILE A 410 -16.75 21.04 40.55
N LYS A 411 -16.16 20.27 41.48
CA LYS A 411 -15.59 18.95 41.17
C LYS A 411 -16.63 18.00 40.60
N ASP A 412 -17.84 17.98 41.17
CA ASP A 412 -18.96 17.16 40.68
C ASP A 412 -19.43 17.58 39.28
N LEU A 413 -19.44 18.90 38.99
CA LEU A 413 -19.83 19.40 37.67
C LEU A 413 -18.87 18.93 36.58
N TYR A 414 -17.56 19.09 36.80
CA TYR A 414 -16.53 18.71 35.84
C TYR A 414 -16.40 17.18 35.71
N THR A 415 -16.63 16.44 36.80
CA THR A 415 -16.72 14.97 36.77
C THR A 415 -17.88 14.49 35.88
N LYS A 416 -19.06 15.16 35.93
CA LYS A 416 -20.19 14.84 35.05
C LYS A 416 -19.92 15.15 33.58
N GLU A 417 -19.15 16.20 33.29
CA GLU A 417 -18.71 16.49 31.92
C GLU A 417 -17.75 15.40 31.40
N CYS A 418 -16.86 14.88 32.26
CA CYS A 418 -16.05 13.70 31.93
C CYS A 418 -16.94 12.49 31.60
N ASP A 419 -17.95 12.17 32.42
CA ASP A 419 -18.84 11.02 32.17
C ASP A 419 -19.59 11.13 30.83
N ASN A 420 -19.97 12.34 30.42
CA ASN A 420 -20.61 12.59 29.12
C ASN A 420 -19.64 12.34 27.95
N ILE A 421 -18.39 12.79 28.06
CA ILE A 421 -17.36 12.51 27.05
C ILE A 421 -17.07 11.00 26.98
N ALA A 422 -17.03 10.32 28.13
CA ALA A 422 -16.78 8.87 28.23
C ALA A 422 -17.87 8.08 27.51
N GLN A 423 -19.14 8.45 27.71
CA GLN A 423 -20.26 7.81 27.03
C GLN A 423 -20.19 7.96 25.51
N LYS A 424 -19.75 9.12 25.00
CA LYS A 424 -19.55 9.34 23.57
C LYS A 424 -18.39 8.53 23.01
N ILE A 425 -17.29 8.39 23.76
CA ILE A 425 -16.15 7.54 23.39
C ILE A 425 -16.59 6.07 23.32
N ALA A 426 -17.26 5.55 24.36
CA ALA A 426 -17.73 4.16 24.41
C ALA A 426 -18.70 3.81 23.28
N THR A 427 -19.61 4.74 22.94
CA THR A 427 -20.53 4.59 21.80
C THR A 427 -19.75 4.47 20.48
N LYS A 428 -18.72 5.31 20.29
CA LYS A 428 -17.91 5.31 19.06
C LYS A 428 -16.99 4.10 18.97
N GLN A 429 -16.42 3.64 20.08
CA GLN A 429 -15.64 2.40 20.16
C GLN A 429 -16.48 1.17 19.80
N SER A 430 -17.72 1.09 20.30
CA SER A 430 -18.64 -0.02 20.02
C SER A 430 -19.03 -0.06 18.54
N ALA A 431 -19.34 1.09 17.93
CA ALA A 431 -19.62 1.18 16.50
C ALA A 431 -18.42 0.78 15.63
N LEU A 432 -17.21 1.18 16.03
CA LEU A 432 -15.97 0.86 15.31
C LEU A 432 -15.61 -0.64 15.41
N GLN A 433 -15.92 -1.27 16.56
CA GLN A 433 -15.76 -2.71 16.74
C GLN A 433 -16.78 -3.51 15.92
N GLU A 434 -18.04 -3.06 15.87
CA GLU A 434 -19.06 -3.65 15.00
C GLU A 434 -18.67 -3.53 13.52
N ASP A 435 -18.12 -2.38 13.11
CA ASP A 435 -17.59 -2.18 11.75
C ASP A 435 -16.40 -3.10 11.45
N LEU A 436 -15.53 -3.38 12.43
CA LEU A 436 -14.39 -4.32 12.27
C LEU A 436 -14.87 -5.77 12.08
N ASP A 437 -15.80 -6.23 12.93
CA ASP A 437 -16.36 -7.59 12.88
C ASP A 437 -17.21 -7.77 11.61
N THR A 438 -17.92 -6.72 11.22
CA THR A 438 -18.66 -6.63 9.97
C THR A 438 -17.73 -6.59 8.76
N ALA A 439 -16.61 -5.86 8.81
CA ALA A 439 -15.65 -5.79 7.72
C ALA A 439 -14.98 -7.15 7.48
N GLN A 440 -14.61 -7.88 8.54
CA GLN A 440 -14.01 -9.20 8.41
C GLN A 440 -14.97 -10.24 7.81
N SER A 441 -16.27 -10.17 8.12
CA SER A 441 -17.27 -11.14 7.65
C SER A 441 -17.92 -10.74 6.31
N LYS A 442 -18.32 -9.46 6.14
CA LYS A 442 -19.03 -8.92 4.95
C LYS A 442 -18.12 -8.43 3.83
N MET A 443 -16.91 -7.92 4.10
CA MET A 443 -15.97 -7.52 3.02
C MET A 443 -15.15 -8.68 2.45
N ALA A 444 -15.30 -9.88 3.01
CA ALA A 444 -14.58 -11.06 2.56
C ALA A 444 -14.93 -11.39 1.11
N ASN A 445 -13.98 -11.07 0.23
CA ASN A 445 -14.00 -11.24 -1.21
C ASN A 445 -13.07 -12.41 -1.52
N PRO A 446 -13.57 -13.47 -2.19
CA PRO A 446 -12.79 -14.68 -2.43
C PRO A 446 -11.55 -14.43 -3.31
N PHE A 447 -11.51 -13.32 -4.03
CA PHE A 447 -10.41 -12.93 -4.94
C PHE A 447 -9.32 -12.10 -4.27
N LEU A 448 -9.55 -11.57 -3.05
CA LEU A 448 -8.55 -10.84 -2.28
C LEU A 448 -7.81 -11.75 -1.30
N ALA A 449 -6.59 -11.36 -0.94
CA ALA A 449 -5.82 -11.99 0.12
C ALA A 449 -5.96 -11.20 1.43
N ALA A 450 -5.69 -11.83 2.58
CA ALA A 450 -5.76 -11.18 3.90
C ALA A 450 -4.90 -9.90 4.00
N ARG A 451 -3.77 -9.86 3.27
CA ARG A 451 -2.89 -8.69 3.16
C ARG A 451 -3.56 -7.48 2.51
N ASP A 452 -4.50 -7.70 1.59
CA ASP A 452 -5.15 -6.62 0.83
C ASP A 452 -6.14 -5.84 1.68
N TYR A 453 -6.59 -6.42 2.78
CA TYR A 453 -7.44 -5.76 3.77
C TYR A 453 -6.65 -4.91 4.76
N GLN A 454 -5.34 -5.11 4.88
CA GLN A 454 -4.50 -4.42 5.86
C GLN A 454 -4.59 -2.89 5.81
N PRO A 455 -4.63 -2.22 4.64
CA PRO A 455 -4.77 -0.76 4.61
C PRO A 455 -6.07 -0.25 5.25
N ILE A 456 -7.16 -1.02 5.12
CA ILE A 456 -8.47 -0.70 5.71
C ILE A 456 -8.44 -1.01 7.21
N LEU A 457 -7.99 -2.22 7.58
CA LEU A 457 -7.95 -2.70 8.96
C LEU A 457 -7.00 -1.86 9.82
N ARG A 458 -5.83 -1.48 9.30
CA ARG A 458 -4.84 -0.66 10.02
C ARG A 458 -5.42 0.67 10.48
N ASN A 459 -6.21 1.34 9.63
CA ASN A 459 -6.83 2.62 9.99
C ASN A 459 -7.89 2.44 11.09
N ILE A 460 -8.72 1.40 10.99
CA ILE A 460 -9.72 1.07 12.00
C ILE A 460 -9.04 0.75 13.34
N THR A 461 -8.02 -0.11 13.33
CA THR A 461 -7.25 -0.46 14.54
C THR A 461 -6.54 0.75 15.14
N GLN A 462 -5.92 1.60 14.30
CA GLN A 462 -5.28 2.83 14.77
C GLN A 462 -6.28 3.76 15.47
N LEU A 463 -7.48 3.95 14.89
CA LEU A 463 -8.54 4.76 15.50
C LEU A 463 -9.08 4.14 16.80
N GLN A 464 -9.19 2.81 16.87
CA GLN A 464 -9.52 2.11 18.12
C GLN A 464 -8.47 2.39 19.21
N ASP A 465 -7.19 2.38 18.85
CA ASP A 465 -6.10 2.67 19.78
C ASP A 465 -6.14 4.14 20.22
N GLU A 466 -6.36 5.08 19.31
CA GLU A 466 -6.51 6.52 19.61
C GLU A 466 -7.71 6.78 20.54
N LEU A 467 -8.85 6.14 20.32
CA LEU A 467 -10.02 6.24 21.21
C LEU A 467 -9.79 5.61 22.58
N LYS A 468 -9.05 4.49 22.66
CA LYS A 468 -8.65 3.90 23.95
C LYS A 468 -7.73 4.83 24.72
N GLN A 469 -6.79 5.50 24.03
CA GLN A 469 -5.93 6.50 24.68
C GLN A 469 -6.74 7.67 25.22
N LEU A 470 -7.73 8.14 24.47
CA LEU A 470 -8.60 9.25 24.90
C LEU A 470 -9.46 8.86 26.12
N ASP A 471 -10.01 7.64 26.15
CA ASP A 471 -10.79 7.10 27.28
C ASP A 471 -9.96 7.03 28.57
N ILE A 472 -8.74 6.51 28.45
CA ILE A 472 -7.77 6.44 29.54
C ILE A 472 -7.43 7.84 30.06
N ALA A 473 -7.18 8.80 29.17
CA ALA A 473 -6.86 10.19 29.53
C ALA A 473 -8.03 10.90 30.25
N LEU A 474 -9.26 10.56 29.88
CA LEU A 474 -10.46 11.11 30.48
C LEU A 474 -10.68 10.61 31.92
N GLU A 475 -10.49 9.32 32.17
CA GLU A 475 -10.51 8.75 33.54
C GLU A 475 -9.41 9.37 34.44
N GLN A 476 -8.32 9.82 33.80
CA GLN A 476 -7.20 10.49 34.46
C GLN A 476 -7.61 11.84 34.99
N LEU A 477 -8.17 12.64 34.08
CA LEU A 477 -8.69 13.96 34.36
C LEU A 477 -9.75 13.89 35.45
N LYS A 478 -10.66 12.91 35.37
CA LYS A 478 -11.67 12.64 36.39
C LYS A 478 -11.05 12.38 37.78
N THR A 479 -10.00 11.55 37.83
CA THR A 479 -9.27 11.28 39.09
C THR A 479 -8.57 12.55 39.62
N ILE A 480 -8.00 13.37 38.74
CA ILE A 480 -7.31 14.62 39.09
C ILE A 480 -8.30 15.66 39.65
N ILE A 481 -9.46 15.83 39.01
CA ILE A 481 -10.53 16.72 39.47
C ILE A 481 -10.95 16.35 40.91
N GLN A 482 -11.02 15.06 41.21
CA GLN A 482 -11.38 14.55 42.53
C GLN A 482 -10.26 14.67 43.58
N THR A 483 -8.99 14.59 43.18
CA THR A 483 -7.85 14.46 44.12
C THR A 483 -6.97 15.71 44.28
N GLN A 484 -7.05 16.69 43.36
CA GLN A 484 -6.30 17.96 43.38
C GLN A 484 -4.79 17.83 43.74
N PRO A 485 -3.97 17.04 43.02
CA PRO A 485 -2.56 16.85 43.34
C PRO A 485 -1.66 18.06 42.97
N THR A 486 -0.59 18.29 43.75
CA THR A 486 0.58 19.14 43.40
C THR A 486 1.65 18.28 42.72
N PRO A 487 2.08 18.48 41.45
CA PRO A 487 1.88 19.60 40.50
C PRO A 487 1.04 19.23 39.24
N ILE A 488 0.77 20.20 38.34
CA ILE A 488 -0.03 20.07 37.09
C ILE A 488 0.30 18.77 36.30
N PRO A 489 -0.70 18.07 35.75
CA PRO A 489 -0.46 16.90 34.90
C PRO A 489 0.04 17.32 33.51
N PHE A 490 1.14 16.71 33.06
CA PHE A 490 1.46 16.60 31.63
C PHE A 490 0.43 15.68 30.94
N PRO A 491 0.39 15.58 29.59
CA PRO A 491 -0.17 14.37 28.97
C PRO A 491 0.54 13.18 29.62
N THR A 492 -0.12 12.46 30.52
CA THR A 492 0.53 11.45 31.35
C THR A 492 0.18 10.09 30.79
N ARG A 493 1.16 9.35 30.27
CA ARG A 493 0.97 7.90 30.15
C ARG A 493 1.09 7.26 31.53
N TYR A 494 0.04 6.52 31.86
CA TYR A 494 -0.13 5.65 33.02
C TYR A 494 0.69 4.37 32.95
N THR A 495 1.89 4.38 33.50
CA THR A 495 2.32 3.25 34.31
C THR A 495 3.12 3.78 35.49
N LYS A 496 3.06 3.11 36.64
CA LYS A 496 4.04 3.37 37.71
C LYS A 496 5.42 3.14 37.10
N PRO A 497 6.31 4.15 37.05
CA PRO A 497 7.60 4.00 36.39
C PRO A 497 8.34 2.82 37.00
N LYS A 498 8.75 1.87 36.15
CA LYS A 498 9.46 0.65 36.55
C LYS A 498 10.85 0.99 37.09
N TYR A 499 11.47 2.02 36.54
CA TYR A 499 12.83 2.41 36.87
C TYR A 499 12.85 3.77 37.56
N LYS A 500 13.57 3.86 38.67
CA LYS A 500 13.75 5.11 39.43
C LYS A 500 15.24 5.42 39.61
N PRO A 501 15.92 5.87 38.55
CA PRO A 501 17.33 6.21 38.64
C PRO A 501 17.56 7.37 39.61
N LYS A 502 18.46 7.17 40.58
CA LYS A 502 18.89 8.22 41.52
C LYS A 502 20.12 9.00 41.04
N SER A 503 20.69 8.61 39.90
CA SER A 503 21.88 9.25 39.34
C SER A 503 21.88 9.20 37.83
N LYS A 504 22.54 10.18 37.21
CA LYS A 504 22.80 10.24 35.77
C LYS A 504 23.41 8.95 35.23
N LYS A 505 24.35 8.33 35.95
CA LYS A 505 25.02 7.08 35.52
C LYS A 505 24.03 5.92 35.38
N MET A 506 23.07 5.82 36.31
CA MET A 506 22.03 4.80 36.26
C MET A 506 21.05 5.07 35.11
N LEU A 507 20.63 6.34 34.93
CA LEU A 507 19.80 6.74 33.80
C LEU A 507 20.49 6.45 32.46
N LYS A 508 21.77 6.82 32.31
CA LYS A 508 22.58 6.57 31.10
C LYS A 508 22.70 5.08 30.76
N LYS A 509 22.62 4.18 31.77
CA LYS A 509 22.59 2.73 31.52
C LYS A 509 21.23 2.27 30.99
N LEU A 510 20.13 2.81 31.52
CA LEU A 510 18.77 2.47 31.11
C LEU A 510 18.46 2.95 29.70
N VAL A 511 18.84 4.19 29.36
CA VAL A 511 18.56 4.77 28.03
C VAL A 511 19.33 4.11 26.89
N LYS A 512 20.49 3.51 27.20
CA LYS A 512 21.30 2.72 26.25
C LYS A 512 20.70 1.35 25.94
N ASP A 513 19.79 0.85 26.77
CA ASP A 513 19.10 -0.39 26.52
C ASP A 513 17.89 -0.13 25.62
N GLU A 514 17.99 -0.53 24.35
CA GLU A 514 16.94 -0.32 23.35
C GLU A 514 15.64 -1.05 23.68
N SER A 515 15.68 -2.09 24.52
CA SER A 515 14.48 -2.81 24.98
C SER A 515 13.68 -2.05 26.03
N VAL A 516 14.30 -1.05 26.69
CA VAL A 516 13.63 -0.22 27.69
C VAL A 516 12.80 0.83 26.99
N TYR A 517 11.49 0.83 27.25
CA TYR A 517 10.60 1.93 26.90
C TYR A 517 10.92 3.16 27.75
N LEU A 518 11.20 4.31 27.13
CA LEU A 518 11.71 5.48 27.85
C LEU A 518 10.68 6.06 28.83
N GLY A 519 9.38 5.88 28.55
CA GLY A 519 8.30 6.30 29.45
C GLY A 519 8.20 5.49 30.76
N ASP A 520 8.90 4.36 30.88
CA ASP A 520 8.94 3.57 32.13
C ASP A 520 9.93 4.13 33.17
N ILE A 521 10.62 5.25 32.87
CA ILE A 521 11.70 5.80 33.68
C ILE A 521 11.25 7.07 34.41
N ASP A 522 11.32 7.05 35.74
CA ASP A 522 11.10 8.22 36.60
C ASP A 522 12.35 9.11 36.62
N THR A 523 12.33 10.22 35.88
CA THR A 523 13.46 11.17 35.82
C THR A 523 13.39 12.28 36.86
N SER A 524 12.36 12.31 37.73
CA SER A 524 12.11 13.42 38.65
C SER A 524 13.26 13.74 39.62
N ALA A 525 14.11 12.75 39.92
CA ALA A 525 15.27 12.91 40.80
C ALA A 525 16.56 13.34 40.09
N ILE A 526 16.54 13.49 38.76
CA ILE A 526 17.73 13.76 37.94
C ILE A 526 17.87 15.26 37.71
N THR A 527 19.03 15.81 38.08
CA THR A 527 19.36 17.22 37.87
C THR A 527 20.33 17.45 36.69
N ASN A 528 21.02 16.42 36.24
CA ASN A 528 21.99 16.50 35.14
C ASN A 528 21.69 15.42 34.09
N MET A 529 21.34 15.87 32.89
CA MET A 529 20.99 15.06 31.72
C MET A 529 22.00 15.18 30.57
N SER A 530 23.19 15.75 30.80
CA SER A 530 24.14 15.90 29.71
C SER A 530 24.60 14.58 29.12
N GLU A 531 24.80 14.54 27.81
CA GLU A 531 25.26 13.37 27.07
C GLU A 531 24.43 12.07 27.27
N LEU A 532 23.14 12.15 27.63
CA LEU A 532 22.34 10.94 27.85
C LEU A 532 22.16 10.10 26.57
N PHE A 533 21.87 10.76 25.44
CA PHE A 533 21.71 10.13 24.13
C PHE A 533 22.81 10.51 23.14
N LYS A 534 23.92 11.10 23.60
CA LYS A 534 25.08 11.41 22.74
C LYS A 534 25.55 10.17 21.97
N ASP A 535 25.66 10.31 20.65
CA ASP A 535 26.02 9.25 19.70
C ASP A 535 25.10 8.01 19.75
N SER A 536 23.85 8.18 20.20
CA SER A 536 22.89 7.07 20.29
C SER A 536 22.43 6.61 18.91
N ASN A 537 22.47 5.29 18.67
CA ASN A 537 21.91 4.64 17.49
C ASN A 537 20.43 4.24 17.67
N ARG A 538 19.83 4.54 18.83
CA ARG A 538 18.43 4.25 19.14
C ARG A 538 17.52 4.91 18.10
N THR A 539 16.53 4.17 17.60
CA THR A 539 15.57 4.66 16.60
C THR A 539 14.20 4.99 17.20
N ASP A 540 13.80 4.27 18.26
CA ASP A 540 12.55 4.50 18.98
C ASP A 540 12.79 5.29 20.26
N PHE A 541 12.33 6.54 20.31
CA PHE A 541 12.42 7.40 21.50
C PHE A 541 11.06 7.58 22.18
N SER A 542 10.07 6.75 21.86
CA SER A 542 8.72 6.87 22.43
C SER A 542 8.74 6.85 23.96
N GLY A 543 7.91 7.69 24.56
CA GLY A 543 7.79 7.87 26.00
C GLY A 543 8.74 8.89 26.62
N ILE A 544 9.65 9.49 25.85
CA ILE A 544 10.53 10.57 26.32
C ILE A 544 9.75 11.86 26.60
N GLU A 545 8.63 12.07 25.90
CA GLU A 545 7.69 13.18 26.07
C GLU A 545 7.06 13.25 27.47
N TYR A 546 7.15 12.15 28.23
CA TYR A 546 6.61 12.00 29.58
C TYR A 546 7.64 12.23 30.68
N TRP A 547 8.90 12.49 30.35
CA TRP A 547 9.93 12.71 31.35
C TRP A 547 9.67 13.98 32.15
N ASN A 548 9.74 13.86 33.48
CA ASN A 548 9.82 15.03 34.34
C ASN A 548 11.25 15.57 34.31
N VAL A 549 11.44 16.70 33.66
CA VAL A 549 12.73 17.40 33.54
C VAL A 549 12.78 18.70 34.34
N SER A 550 11.80 18.99 35.19
CA SER A 550 11.69 20.28 35.88
C SER A 550 12.84 20.54 36.87
N ASN A 551 13.55 19.50 37.32
CA ASN A 551 14.69 19.62 38.23
C ASN A 551 16.03 19.66 37.50
N VAL A 552 16.04 19.56 36.16
CA VAL A 552 17.26 19.47 35.37
C VAL A 552 17.86 20.86 35.19
N THR A 553 19.14 21.01 35.53
CA THR A 553 19.91 22.25 35.33
C THR A 553 20.88 22.16 34.16
N ASN A 554 21.25 20.96 33.72
CA ASN A 554 22.22 20.75 32.64
C ASN A 554 21.73 19.72 31.62
N MET A 555 21.57 20.14 30.36
CA MET A 555 21.14 19.32 29.21
C MET A 555 22.18 19.29 28.08
N SER A 556 23.44 19.66 28.35
CA SER A 556 24.43 19.78 27.29
C SER A 556 24.74 18.45 26.59
N HIS A 557 24.91 18.50 25.28
CA HIS A 557 25.14 17.33 24.42
C HIS A 557 24.06 16.23 24.52
N MET A 558 22.86 16.49 25.07
CA MET A 558 21.89 15.44 25.37
C MET A 558 21.53 14.56 24.17
N PHE A 559 21.29 15.16 22.99
CA PHE A 559 20.97 14.46 21.73
C PHE A 559 22.05 14.68 20.65
N GLN A 560 23.29 14.97 21.05
CA GLN A 560 24.38 15.18 20.09
C GLN A 560 24.57 13.93 19.21
N ASN A 561 24.68 14.15 17.89
CA ASN A 561 24.84 13.14 16.85
C ASN A 561 23.74 12.05 16.84
N THR A 562 22.55 12.38 17.37
CA THR A 562 21.40 11.48 17.36
C THR A 562 20.57 11.69 16.09
N LYS A 563 21.07 11.20 14.96
CA LYS A 563 20.54 11.56 13.63
C LYS A 563 19.07 11.23 13.40
N SER A 564 18.55 10.18 14.04
CA SER A 564 17.17 9.71 13.92
C SER A 564 16.19 10.41 14.88
N PHE A 565 16.67 11.27 15.77
CA PHE A 565 15.83 11.90 16.79
C PHE A 565 14.91 12.97 16.19
N ASN A 566 13.60 12.82 16.43
CA ASN A 566 12.59 13.80 16.02
C ASN A 566 11.30 13.71 16.87
N GLN A 567 11.41 13.42 18.17
CA GLN A 567 10.25 13.29 19.06
C GLN A 567 9.77 14.63 19.62
N PRO A 568 8.46 14.79 19.89
CA PRO A 568 7.93 16.02 20.47
C PRO A 568 8.47 16.23 21.89
N LEU A 569 8.98 17.43 22.15
CA LEU A 569 9.51 17.84 23.46
C LEU A 569 8.85 19.11 24.01
N ASN A 570 7.81 19.61 23.34
CA ASN A 570 7.13 20.86 23.72
C ASN A 570 6.56 20.83 25.15
N SER A 571 6.26 19.63 25.67
CA SER A 571 5.75 19.41 27.02
C SER A 571 6.80 19.57 28.11
N TRP A 572 8.09 19.67 27.79
CA TRP A 572 9.14 19.71 28.80
C TRP A 572 9.20 21.06 29.52
N ASN A 573 9.20 21.01 30.86
CA ASN A 573 9.50 22.18 31.68
C ASN A 573 11.03 22.35 31.83
N VAL A 574 11.61 23.22 31.00
CA VAL A 574 13.05 23.51 30.96
C VAL A 574 13.45 24.79 31.73
N SER A 575 12.55 25.35 32.57
CA SER A 575 12.76 26.67 33.20
C SER A 575 13.99 26.75 34.12
N ASN A 576 14.49 25.61 34.60
CA ASN A 576 15.65 25.51 35.49
C ASN A 576 16.95 25.15 34.76
N VAL A 577 16.91 24.94 33.44
CA VAL A 577 18.08 24.56 32.66
C VAL A 577 18.97 25.79 32.45
N GLU A 578 20.25 25.65 32.80
CA GLU A 578 21.28 26.70 32.68
C GLU A 578 22.21 26.47 31.47
N ASP A 579 22.39 25.21 31.04
CA ASP A 579 23.30 24.81 29.95
C ASP A 579 22.59 23.89 28.94
N MET A 580 22.43 24.39 27.69
CA MET A 580 21.87 23.70 26.54
C MET A 580 22.90 23.53 25.39
N SER A 581 24.18 23.73 25.68
CA SER A 581 25.24 23.64 24.66
C SER A 581 25.23 22.27 23.98
N PHE A 582 25.39 22.24 22.66
CA PHE A 582 25.37 21.03 21.82
C PHE A 582 24.10 20.14 21.91
N MET A 583 22.99 20.60 22.53
CA MET A 583 21.85 19.73 22.85
C MET A 583 21.31 18.95 21.64
N PHE A 584 21.19 19.58 20.47
CA PHE A 584 20.73 18.98 19.20
C PHE A 584 21.80 19.00 18.10
N ALA A 585 23.07 19.13 18.47
CA ALA A 585 24.16 19.16 17.50
C ALA A 585 24.16 17.86 16.66
N VAL A 586 24.05 17.97 15.34
CA VAL A 586 24.03 16.88 14.35
C VAL A 586 22.80 15.96 14.50
N ALA A 587 21.73 16.42 15.16
CA ALA A 587 20.42 15.78 15.12
C ALA A 587 19.71 16.10 13.79
N GLU A 588 20.18 15.49 12.70
CA GLU A 588 19.86 15.91 11.32
C GLU A 588 18.35 16.01 11.03
N HIS A 589 17.53 15.11 11.60
CA HIS A 589 16.08 15.03 11.35
C HIS A 589 15.22 15.83 12.35
N PHE A 590 15.81 16.40 13.39
CA PHE A 590 15.05 17.09 14.43
C PHE A 590 14.39 18.36 13.88
N ASN A 591 13.06 18.44 13.97
CA ASN A 591 12.27 19.57 13.52
C ASN A 591 10.93 19.69 14.27
N GLN A 592 10.94 19.45 15.59
CA GLN A 592 9.74 19.52 16.44
C GLN A 592 9.60 20.90 17.11
N PRO A 593 8.37 21.38 17.37
CA PRO A 593 8.15 22.68 18.01
C PRO A 593 8.68 22.69 19.44
N ILE A 594 9.40 23.78 19.76
CA ILE A 594 10.02 24.06 21.08
C ILE A 594 9.88 25.54 21.46
N ASP A 595 9.00 26.26 20.78
CA ASP A 595 8.67 27.67 21.01
C ASP A 595 8.06 27.93 22.39
N ALA A 596 7.41 26.92 22.99
CA ALA A 596 6.81 26.99 24.32
C ALA A 596 7.81 26.89 25.48
N TRP A 597 9.10 26.64 25.21
CA TRP A 597 10.11 26.49 26.25
C TRP A 597 10.45 27.83 26.93
N ASN A 598 10.41 27.84 28.26
CA ASN A 598 10.97 28.94 29.04
C ASN A 598 12.49 28.76 29.19
N VAL A 599 13.26 29.51 28.40
CA VAL A 599 14.73 29.48 28.37
C VAL A 599 15.41 30.62 29.14
N GLU A 600 14.68 31.36 29.99
CA GLU A 600 15.20 32.56 30.68
C GLU A 600 16.38 32.29 31.64
N SER A 601 16.56 31.03 32.07
CA SER A 601 17.67 30.62 32.94
C SER A 601 18.89 30.15 32.17
N VAL A 602 18.80 29.96 30.86
CA VAL A 602 19.89 29.41 30.03
C VAL A 602 20.97 30.47 29.84
N THR A 603 22.22 30.07 30.07
CA THR A 603 23.41 30.92 29.92
C THR A 603 24.28 30.48 28.72
N ASP A 604 24.25 29.21 28.34
CA ASP A 604 25.03 28.66 27.21
C ASP A 604 24.13 27.93 26.20
N MET A 605 24.13 28.41 24.94
CA MET A 605 23.46 27.80 23.79
C MET A 605 24.44 27.48 22.64
N GLY A 606 25.75 27.45 22.92
CA GLY A 606 26.79 27.15 21.94
C GLY A 606 26.52 25.82 21.24
N PHE A 607 26.65 25.78 19.91
CA PHE A 607 26.44 24.60 19.08
C PHE A 607 25.06 23.92 19.20
N MET A 608 24.06 24.53 19.83
CA MET A 608 22.79 23.87 20.17
C MET A 608 22.11 23.19 18.96
N PHE A 609 22.10 23.82 17.79
CA PHE A 609 21.56 23.30 16.53
C PHE A 609 22.63 23.12 15.44
N TYR A 610 23.90 23.00 15.82
CA TYR A 610 25.01 22.77 14.88
C TYR A 610 24.71 21.56 13.99
N GLY A 611 24.60 21.72 12.68
CA GLY A 611 24.34 20.62 11.75
C GLY A 611 22.94 19.99 11.84
N ALA A 612 21.98 20.60 12.53
CA ALA A 612 20.57 20.19 12.53
C ALA A 612 19.89 20.58 11.21
N LYS A 613 20.20 19.82 10.14
CA LYS A 613 19.90 20.21 8.75
C LYS A 613 18.44 20.54 8.47
N HIS A 614 17.49 19.83 9.09
CA HIS A 614 16.06 20.00 8.86
C HIS A 614 15.37 20.99 9.81
N PHE A 615 16.04 21.45 10.86
CA PHE A 615 15.43 22.29 11.88
C PHE A 615 15.02 23.66 11.31
N ASN A 616 13.75 24.01 11.44
CA ASN A 616 13.19 25.28 10.98
C ASN A 616 11.90 25.64 11.76
N GLN A 617 11.90 25.49 13.08
CA GLN A 617 10.76 25.80 13.96
C GLN A 617 10.89 27.19 14.60
N PRO A 618 9.78 27.90 14.86
CA PRO A 618 9.80 29.24 15.44
C PRO A 618 10.49 29.25 16.81
N LEU A 619 11.24 30.33 17.07
CA LEU A 619 11.99 30.55 18.33
C LEU A 619 11.88 32.02 18.81
N ASP A 620 10.99 32.80 18.19
CA ASP A 620 10.84 34.24 18.44
C ASP A 620 10.32 34.55 19.85
N SER A 621 9.63 33.60 20.50
CA SER A 621 9.14 33.68 21.87
C SER A 621 10.22 33.52 22.95
N TRP A 622 11.44 33.10 22.58
CA TRP A 622 12.49 32.79 23.55
C TRP A 622 13.10 34.06 24.17
N ASN A 623 13.12 34.11 25.50
CA ASN A 623 13.87 35.13 26.24
C ASN A 623 15.32 34.70 26.43
N VAL A 624 16.21 35.18 25.55
CA VAL A 624 17.65 34.85 25.55
C VAL A 624 18.52 35.90 26.26
N SER A 625 17.93 36.80 27.05
CA SER A 625 18.64 37.94 27.66
C SER A 625 19.77 37.57 28.64
N LYS A 626 19.79 36.34 29.17
CA LYS A 626 20.87 35.83 30.04
C LYS A 626 21.91 34.97 29.32
N VAL A 627 21.71 34.68 28.02
CA VAL A 627 22.64 33.85 27.25
C VAL A 627 23.92 34.64 27.00
N THR A 628 25.06 34.04 27.33
CA THR A 628 26.39 34.63 27.12
C THR A 628 27.12 34.03 25.93
N THR A 629 26.80 32.79 25.54
CA THR A 629 27.48 32.08 24.44
C THR A 629 26.48 31.53 23.43
N MET A 630 26.65 31.90 22.15
CA MET A 630 25.86 31.41 21.00
C MET A 630 26.75 30.94 19.83
N SER A 631 28.04 30.67 20.07
CA SER A 631 28.97 30.25 19.03
C SER A 631 28.48 28.98 18.34
N SER A 632 28.57 28.96 17.00
CA SER A 632 28.15 27.86 16.14
C SER A 632 26.69 27.39 16.32
N MET A 633 25.81 28.14 16.99
CA MET A 633 24.47 27.68 17.37
C MET A 633 23.66 27.14 16.19
N PHE A 634 23.71 27.80 15.02
CA PHE A 634 23.02 27.40 13.79
C PHE A 634 23.98 27.07 12.64
N GLN A 635 25.25 26.81 12.94
CA GLN A 635 26.23 26.44 11.92
C GLN A 635 25.77 25.19 11.18
N ASN A 636 25.74 25.24 9.84
CA ASN A 636 25.23 24.19 8.95
C ASN A 636 23.76 23.79 9.17
N ALA A 637 22.94 24.58 9.88
CA ALA A 637 21.48 24.41 9.96
C ALA A 637 20.82 24.88 8.64
N ARG A 638 21.00 24.10 7.57
CA ARG A 638 20.75 24.54 6.18
C ARG A 638 19.32 24.99 5.88
N HIS A 639 18.32 24.56 6.65
CA HIS A 639 16.92 24.94 6.46
C HIS A 639 16.43 26.07 7.37
N PHE A 640 17.20 26.45 8.39
CA PHE A 640 16.76 27.42 9.39
C PHE A 640 16.61 28.82 8.79
N ASN A 641 15.42 29.40 8.92
CA ASN A 641 15.12 30.76 8.46
C ASN A 641 13.97 31.39 9.27
N GLN A 642 14.06 31.35 10.61
CA GLN A 642 13.00 31.82 11.52
C GLN A 642 13.31 33.21 12.09
N PRO A 643 12.27 34.03 12.40
CA PRO A 643 12.44 35.44 12.74
C PRO A 643 12.99 35.65 14.16
N ILE A 644 14.31 35.58 14.32
CA ILE A 644 15.01 35.78 15.60
C ILE A 644 15.50 37.22 15.83
N GLY A 645 15.08 38.17 14.98
CA GLY A 645 15.49 39.58 15.06
C GLY A 645 15.04 40.31 16.33
N ALA A 646 14.06 39.76 17.07
CA ALA A 646 13.53 40.32 18.31
C ALA A 646 14.30 39.88 19.57
N TRP A 647 15.27 38.97 19.45
CA TRP A 647 16.06 38.51 20.59
C TRP A 647 16.89 39.63 21.21
N ASN A 648 16.89 39.70 22.55
CA ASN A 648 17.82 40.54 23.30
C ASN A 648 19.15 39.80 23.48
N VAL A 649 20.16 40.18 22.71
CA VAL A 649 21.50 39.55 22.70
C VAL A 649 22.57 40.37 23.42
N GLU A 650 22.19 41.36 24.22
CA GLU A 650 23.14 42.28 24.89
C GLU A 650 24.16 41.55 25.79
N SER A 651 23.78 40.43 26.40
CA SER A 651 24.66 39.65 27.29
C SER A 651 25.62 38.71 26.55
N VAL A 652 25.47 38.54 25.23
CA VAL A 652 26.27 37.59 24.45
C VAL A 652 27.67 38.11 24.22
N THR A 653 28.69 37.28 24.48
CA THR A 653 30.11 37.61 24.31
C THR A 653 30.77 36.85 23.16
N ASP A 654 30.20 35.72 22.71
CA ASP A 654 30.71 34.90 21.59
C ASP A 654 29.57 34.48 20.63
N MET A 655 29.69 34.89 19.37
CA MET A 655 28.83 34.54 18.24
C MET A 655 29.63 33.97 17.06
N SER A 656 30.87 33.54 17.29
CA SER A 656 31.71 32.96 16.24
C SER A 656 31.00 31.81 15.54
N PHE A 657 31.08 31.78 14.20
CA PHE A 657 30.45 30.77 13.35
C PHE A 657 28.92 30.58 13.51
N MET A 658 28.19 31.46 14.22
CA MET A 658 26.79 31.21 14.61
C MET A 658 25.87 30.79 13.44
N PHE A 659 26.04 31.38 12.25
CA PHE A 659 25.27 31.04 11.04
C PHE A 659 26.15 30.49 9.91
N TYR A 660 27.37 30.02 10.21
CA TYR A 660 28.29 29.50 9.20
C TYR A 660 27.64 28.38 8.39
N GLY A 661 27.54 28.51 7.07
CA GLY A 661 26.89 27.50 6.21
C GLY A 661 25.36 27.36 6.38
N ALA A 662 24.69 28.26 7.09
CA ALA A 662 23.22 28.31 7.19
C ALA A 662 22.60 28.91 5.92
N VAL A 663 22.63 28.14 4.83
CA VAL A 663 22.40 28.64 3.45
C VAL A 663 21.06 29.36 3.20
N LYS A 664 19.99 29.02 3.94
CA LYS A 664 18.66 29.64 3.78
C LYS A 664 18.39 30.81 4.74
N PHE A 665 19.27 31.04 5.71
CA PHE A 665 19.04 32.04 6.71
C PHE A 665 19.11 33.44 6.09
N CYS A 666 18.03 34.20 6.21
CA CYS A 666 17.92 35.56 5.71
C CYS A 666 16.86 36.31 6.54
N GLN A 667 17.27 36.89 7.66
CA GLN A 667 16.40 37.59 8.60
C GLN A 667 16.97 38.96 8.97
N VAL A 668 16.10 39.87 9.39
CA VAL A 668 16.50 41.23 9.78
C VAL A 668 17.07 41.20 11.20
N LEU A 669 18.36 41.47 11.36
CA LEU A 669 19.08 41.49 12.65
C LEU A 669 19.56 42.89 13.07
N ASP A 670 19.04 43.94 12.44
CA ASP A 670 19.46 45.33 12.69
C ASP A 670 19.24 45.80 14.14
N ASN A 671 18.33 45.16 14.88
CA ASN A 671 17.96 45.52 16.25
C ASN A 671 18.85 44.87 17.32
N TRP A 672 19.77 43.98 16.94
CA TRP A 672 20.65 43.31 17.90
C TRP A 672 21.70 44.28 18.46
N ASN A 673 21.76 44.39 19.79
CA ASN A 673 22.83 45.09 20.49
C ASN A 673 24.02 44.15 20.68
N VAL A 674 25.07 44.34 19.88
CA VAL A 674 26.25 43.45 19.84
C VAL A 674 27.50 44.05 20.47
N CYS A 675 27.38 45.13 21.26
CA CYS A 675 28.54 45.84 21.82
C CYS A 675 29.39 45.01 22.79
N ASN A 676 28.83 43.98 23.42
CA ASN A 676 29.53 43.10 24.35
C ASN A 676 30.15 41.87 23.67
N VAL A 677 29.91 41.67 22.38
CA VAL A 677 30.42 40.52 21.65
C VAL A 677 31.90 40.72 21.34
N THR A 678 32.73 39.81 21.84
CA THR A 678 34.19 39.82 21.68
C THR A 678 34.69 38.95 20.53
N SER A 679 33.85 38.02 20.05
CA SER A 679 34.17 37.08 18.97
C SER A 679 32.98 36.92 18.01
N MET A 680 33.15 37.34 16.74
CA MET A 680 32.18 37.10 15.65
C MET A 680 32.80 36.49 14.39
N GLY A 681 34.01 35.93 14.51
CA GLY A 681 34.73 35.36 13.37
C GLY A 681 33.86 34.37 12.59
N TYR A 682 33.83 34.53 11.26
CA TYR A 682 33.11 33.67 10.31
C TYR A 682 31.60 33.51 10.56
N MET A 683 30.96 34.39 11.32
CA MET A 683 29.55 34.27 11.72
C MET A 683 28.58 34.00 10.54
N PHE A 684 28.78 34.68 9.41
CA PHE A 684 27.92 34.54 8.22
C PHE A 684 28.60 33.86 7.02
N ASP A 685 29.81 33.32 7.18
CA ASP A 685 30.51 32.70 6.05
C ASP A 685 29.74 31.45 5.56
N GLY A 686 29.52 31.35 4.25
CA GLY A 686 28.64 30.32 3.65
C GLY A 686 27.12 30.51 3.87
N ALA A 687 26.66 31.56 4.58
CA ALA A 687 25.24 31.93 4.67
C ALA A 687 24.84 32.85 3.50
N TYR A 688 24.77 32.29 2.29
CA TYR A 688 24.70 33.06 1.04
C TYR A 688 23.56 34.08 0.96
N GLU A 689 22.37 33.77 1.47
CA GLU A 689 21.24 34.71 1.44
C GLU A 689 21.43 35.88 2.42
N MET A 690 21.96 35.60 3.62
CA MET A 690 22.30 36.64 4.60
C MET A 690 23.40 37.58 4.11
N MET A 691 24.43 37.06 3.45
CA MET A 691 25.54 37.87 2.92
C MET A 691 25.09 38.88 1.85
N ARG A 692 23.93 38.68 1.21
CA ARG A 692 23.36 39.67 0.28
C ARG A 692 22.74 40.88 0.99
N ARG A 693 22.38 40.73 2.28
CA ARG A 693 21.73 41.74 3.11
C ARG A 693 22.25 41.65 4.56
N PRO A 694 23.55 41.90 4.81
CA PRO A 694 24.09 41.85 6.15
C PRO A 694 23.47 42.95 7.03
N PRO A 695 23.44 42.77 8.36
CA PRO A 695 22.90 43.77 9.27
C PRO A 695 23.84 44.97 9.34
N LYS A 696 23.31 46.14 9.68
CA LYS A 696 24.07 47.41 9.66
C LYS A 696 25.35 47.36 10.51
N TRP A 697 25.31 46.67 11.64
CA TRP A 697 26.44 46.52 12.55
C TRP A 697 27.55 45.60 12.02
N ALA A 698 27.29 44.75 11.01
CA ALA A 698 28.28 43.82 10.46
C ALA A 698 29.30 44.47 9.51
N ASN A 699 29.12 45.75 9.16
CA ASN A 699 30.08 46.49 8.33
C ASN A 699 31.35 46.91 9.11
N ASP A 700 31.38 46.72 10.43
CA ASP A 700 32.56 46.95 11.25
C ASP A 700 33.54 45.76 11.11
N GLN A 701 34.53 45.92 10.22
CA GLN A 701 35.49 44.87 9.86
C GLN A 701 36.38 44.38 11.02
N ALA A 702 36.42 45.09 12.16
CA ALA A 702 37.26 44.70 13.29
C ALA A 702 36.72 43.48 14.07
N LEU A 703 35.39 43.30 14.10
CA LEU A 703 34.72 42.22 14.84
C LEU A 703 34.54 40.94 14.00
N MET A 704 34.55 41.06 12.68
CA MET A 704 34.22 39.99 11.72
C MET A 704 35.42 39.15 11.25
N ARG A 705 36.64 39.45 11.73
CA ARG A 705 37.89 38.75 11.36
C ARG A 705 38.23 37.58 12.26
#